data_AF-A0A4S2KDA9-F1
#
_entry.id   AF-A0A4S2KDA9-F1
#
_cell.length_a   1.000
_cell.length_b   1.000
_cell.length_c   1.000
_cell.angle_alpha   90.00
_cell.angle_beta   90.00
_cell.angle_gamma   90.00
#
_symmetry.space_group_name_H-M   'P 1'
#
loop_
_entity.id
_entity.type
_entity.pdbx_description
1 polymer ?
#
loop_
_entity_poly.entity_id
_entity_poly.type
_entity_poly.pdbx_seq_one_letter_code
_entity_poly.pdbx_strand_id
1 'polypeptide(L)'
;MICILKMELKCTIQMYDWGKRGMNSIVASLIKSANADFIVDEQKTYAELWMGTHKNGPSYLKDTDVPLQKYIQENIETLGGNGVQMFGSNLSFLFKVLSISKALSIQVHPDKHKSVVRYNQSVVFQKKAKELHELYPDIYKDPNHKPELAIALCPFEALCGFRPLDEIKDYLNNISELFAVVGETNVHRLSQAADSTISDALQQCFYSLMTCDSNKVTQQLRSLIDRLHNTDDSYRQWIKADLLERLHGDYPGDVGCFAIYLFNYVTLQPGEAIYIGPNVPHAYLSGDCIECMACSDNVIRAGLTPKLKDVETLIQVLSFECKSSSVKKIQPFREDTFTQVFRPPVSEFAVAKITLPPGRPSYSLKPRNSPSILLIVGGKAKISSKIFSRGSVLFIPANDEVEMKVLCGCHPMLMFQAFSNEPTTKQLQRLEKKKAKMAAFLEIARLNDKDKETKMEALKQIVATDGSSNLNDSNMAGDNSTRKRSCEKNSDVTCSEICKEENVPDKSELQDNNKKPRLSDSKQYANLKEELRKRKKRLQAIPRLTLKAVGENATLNIRNMEKRIPIFLSDIQHLLLYSLLGHHSPYLPARWCQLEKYNKISHTVVFVLEGLSSYHYVAYESMFPHIVSNLKHRLEVITPTVYGASITEELAAVPLTGTQSDKLIKQYGSLETALQTNGNVIKLLRSVFPMHSINSDEKFPTKNSSNRTLPPTDKFCRTKLLLSLWQMVEENYPVPLKGTLAERQDLAVT
;
A
#
# COMPACT_ATOMS: atom_id res chain seq x y z
N MET A 1 5.86 -41.63 20.14
CA MET A 1 4.86 -41.12 21.12
C MET A 1 5.62 -40.60 22.34
N ILE A 2 6.17 -39.40 22.26
CA ILE A 2 6.68 -38.71 23.45
C ILE A 2 5.43 -38.26 24.22
N CYS A 3 5.35 -38.68 25.48
CA CYS A 3 4.19 -38.50 26.33
C CYS A 3 3.88 -37.00 26.53
N ILE A 4 2.74 -36.52 25.98
CA ILE A 4 2.17 -35.18 26.22
C ILE A 4 2.04 -34.85 27.73
N LEU A 5 2.06 -35.90 28.57
CA LEU A 5 2.08 -35.87 30.02
C LEU A 5 3.10 -34.93 30.68
N LYS A 6 4.22 -34.55 30.03
CA LYS A 6 5.31 -33.76 30.65
C LYS A 6 5.33 -32.26 30.31
N MET A 7 4.34 -31.73 29.60
CA MET A 7 4.51 -30.43 28.92
C MET A 7 3.63 -29.29 29.46
N GLU A 8 3.09 -29.42 30.67
CA GLU A 8 2.53 -28.26 31.38
C GLU A 8 3.66 -27.32 31.81
N LEU A 9 3.47 -26.03 31.62
CA LEU A 9 4.44 -24.99 31.92
C LEU A 9 4.11 -24.28 33.22
N LYS A 10 5.15 -24.05 34.02
CA LYS A 10 5.20 -23.03 35.06
C LYS A 10 5.75 -21.75 34.44
N CYS A 11 4.92 -20.72 34.41
CA CYS A 11 5.17 -19.47 33.68
C CYS A 11 5.53 -18.32 34.63
N THR A 12 6.25 -17.33 34.12
CA THR A 12 6.74 -16.20 34.93
C THR A 12 5.69 -15.08 35.00
N ILE A 13 5.56 -14.46 36.17
CA ILE A 13 4.69 -13.31 36.41
C ILE A 13 5.53 -12.04 36.48
N GLN A 14 5.10 -10.99 35.78
CA GLN A 14 5.62 -9.65 36.00
C GLN A 14 4.61 -8.83 36.81
N MET A 15 5.07 -8.29 37.94
CA MET A 15 4.27 -7.49 38.87
C MET A 15 4.53 -6.00 38.66
N TYR A 16 4.42 -5.52 37.42
CA TYR A 16 4.63 -4.10 37.12
C TYR A 16 3.51 -3.23 37.71
N ASP A 17 3.85 -2.00 38.11
CA ASP A 17 2.94 -1.08 38.80
C ASP A 17 1.68 -0.72 37.99
N TRP A 18 1.73 -0.86 36.66
CA TRP A 18 0.58 -0.59 35.79
C TRP A 18 -0.47 -1.70 35.78
N GLY A 19 -0.16 -2.87 36.34
CA GLY A 19 -1.04 -4.03 36.35
C GLY A 19 -2.26 -3.87 37.26
N LYS A 20 -3.33 -4.63 36.99
CA LYS A 20 -4.46 -4.72 37.93
C LYS A 20 -4.03 -5.37 39.25
N ARG A 21 -4.64 -4.95 40.35
CA ARG A 21 -4.34 -5.45 41.70
C ARG A 21 -5.11 -6.73 42.03
N GLY A 22 -4.45 -7.64 42.75
CA GLY A 22 -5.10 -8.80 43.34
C GLY A 22 -5.91 -9.64 42.36
N MET A 23 -7.06 -10.15 42.82
CA MET A 23 -7.95 -10.98 42.02
C MET A 23 -8.67 -10.24 40.88
N ASN A 24 -8.61 -8.91 40.84
CA ASN A 24 -9.10 -8.14 39.69
C ASN A 24 -8.21 -8.30 38.45
N SER A 25 -6.99 -8.82 38.63
CA SER A 25 -6.12 -9.19 37.51
C SER A 25 -6.46 -10.56 36.96
N ILE A 26 -6.65 -10.64 35.64
CA ILE A 26 -6.80 -11.93 34.97
C ILE A 26 -5.53 -12.79 35.13
N VAL A 27 -4.35 -12.17 35.25
CA VAL A 27 -3.09 -12.87 35.47
C VAL A 27 -3.11 -13.57 36.83
N ALA A 28 -3.47 -12.84 37.90
CA ALA A 28 -3.60 -13.43 39.24
C ALA A 28 -4.64 -14.57 39.26
N SER A 29 -5.81 -14.32 38.65
CA SER A 29 -6.90 -15.30 38.56
C SER A 29 -6.50 -16.58 37.82
N LEU A 30 -5.80 -16.47 36.69
CA LEU A 30 -5.31 -17.61 35.92
C LEU A 30 -4.34 -18.45 36.75
N ILE A 31 -3.38 -17.81 37.41
CA ILE A 31 -2.33 -18.51 38.14
C ILE A 31 -2.88 -19.18 39.41
N LYS A 32 -3.76 -18.49 40.15
CA LYS A 32 -4.48 -19.08 41.28
C LYS A 32 -5.29 -20.31 40.86
N SER A 33 -5.86 -20.29 39.66
CA SER A 33 -6.60 -21.42 39.10
C SER A 33 -5.70 -22.59 38.69
N ALA A 34 -4.48 -22.30 38.20
CA ALA A 34 -3.50 -23.30 37.78
C ALA A 34 -2.69 -23.90 38.94
N ASN A 35 -2.54 -23.14 40.03
CA ASN A 35 -1.82 -23.50 41.23
C ASN A 35 -2.62 -23.06 42.47
N ALA A 36 -3.32 -24.01 43.09
CA ALA A 36 -4.17 -23.74 44.26
C ALA A 36 -3.37 -23.19 45.45
N ASP A 37 -2.10 -23.55 45.58
CA ASP A 37 -1.21 -23.12 46.67
C ASP A 37 -0.68 -21.69 46.46
N PHE A 38 -0.86 -21.11 45.27
CA PHE A 38 -0.50 -19.73 45.02
C PHE A 38 -1.39 -18.80 45.83
N ILE A 39 -0.81 -17.94 46.67
CA ILE A 39 -1.56 -16.96 47.46
C ILE A 39 -1.51 -15.63 46.70
N VAL A 40 -2.69 -15.09 46.38
CA VAL A 40 -2.82 -13.78 45.74
C VAL A 40 -2.80 -12.71 46.82
N ASP A 41 -1.89 -11.75 46.67
CA ASP A 41 -1.83 -10.56 47.51
C ASP A 41 -2.71 -9.48 46.88
N GLU A 42 -3.83 -9.15 47.53
CA GLU A 42 -4.81 -8.19 47.01
C GLU A 42 -4.24 -6.78 46.85
N GLN A 43 -3.12 -6.46 47.50
CA GLN A 43 -2.48 -5.14 47.41
C GLN A 43 -1.47 -5.04 46.26
N LYS A 44 -0.92 -6.16 45.79
CA LYS A 44 0.08 -6.20 44.72
C LYS A 44 -0.57 -6.21 43.34
N THR A 45 0.18 -5.72 42.36
CA THR A 45 -0.20 -5.74 40.95
C THR A 45 0.26 -7.02 40.26
N TYR A 46 -0.53 -7.48 39.30
CA TYR A 46 -0.25 -8.65 38.48
C TYR A 46 -0.45 -8.25 37.02
N ALA A 47 0.64 -7.89 36.34
CA ALA A 47 0.61 -7.17 35.08
C ALA A 47 0.70 -8.10 33.87
N GLU A 48 1.70 -9.00 33.86
CA GLU A 48 1.94 -9.90 32.72
C GLU A 48 2.16 -11.35 33.17
N LEU A 49 1.63 -12.30 32.39
CA LEU A 49 1.99 -13.72 32.46
C LEU A 49 2.79 -14.08 31.23
N TRP A 50 4.06 -14.48 31.38
CA TRP A 50 4.97 -14.77 30.28
C TRP A 50 5.07 -16.27 30.02
N MET A 51 4.83 -16.64 28.76
CA MET A 51 4.83 -18.02 28.29
C MET A 51 5.78 -18.14 27.11
N GLY A 52 6.96 -18.72 27.34
CA GLY A 52 7.96 -18.92 26.29
C GLY A 52 9.36 -19.12 26.85
N THR A 53 10.35 -18.77 26.04
CA THR A 53 11.77 -18.98 26.37
C THR A 53 12.54 -17.69 26.63
N HIS A 54 11.85 -16.57 26.82
CA HIS A 54 12.49 -15.27 26.97
C HIS A 54 13.32 -15.18 28.27
N LYS A 55 14.55 -14.68 28.17
CA LYS A 55 15.51 -14.60 29.29
C LYS A 55 14.98 -13.86 30.54
N ASN A 56 14.21 -12.79 30.35
CA ASN A 56 13.65 -11.98 31.46
C ASN A 56 12.40 -12.62 32.11
N GLY A 57 11.87 -13.70 31.54
CA GLY A 57 10.71 -14.40 32.09
C GLY A 57 10.58 -15.81 31.47
N PRO A 58 11.53 -16.71 31.78
CA PRO A 58 11.53 -18.05 31.22
C PRO A 58 10.38 -18.89 31.76
N SER A 59 9.83 -19.77 30.93
CA SER A 59 8.94 -20.85 31.38
C SER A 59 9.74 -22.09 31.77
N TYR A 60 9.20 -22.89 32.67
CA TYR A 60 9.76 -24.15 33.15
C TYR A 60 8.75 -25.28 32.95
N LEU A 61 9.22 -26.50 32.68
CA LEU A 61 8.36 -27.69 32.69
C LEU A 61 7.90 -27.97 34.13
N LYS A 62 6.59 -27.99 34.38
CA LYS A 62 6.04 -28.05 35.74
C LYS A 62 6.44 -29.31 36.51
N ASP A 63 6.57 -30.45 35.83
CA ASP A 63 6.90 -31.73 36.46
C ASP A 63 8.39 -31.88 36.80
N THR A 64 9.28 -31.22 36.06
CA THR A 64 10.74 -31.42 36.18
C THR A 64 11.51 -30.16 36.58
N ASP A 65 10.85 -29.01 36.59
CA ASP A 65 11.43 -27.67 36.78
C ASP A 65 12.60 -27.35 35.83
N VAL A 66 12.66 -28.01 34.67
CA VAL A 66 13.65 -27.76 33.62
C VAL A 66 13.22 -26.53 32.81
N PRO A 67 14.12 -25.54 32.55
CA PRO A 67 13.82 -24.41 31.67
C PRO A 67 13.38 -24.88 30.28
N LEU A 68 12.30 -24.29 29.75
CA LEU A 68 11.76 -24.66 28.43
C LEU A 68 12.80 -24.48 27.31
N GLN A 69 13.62 -23.43 27.39
CA GLN A 69 14.71 -23.19 26.43
C GLN A 69 15.71 -24.35 26.41
N LYS A 70 16.08 -24.88 27.58
CA LYS A 70 17.00 -26.01 27.70
C LYS A 70 16.38 -27.28 27.13
N TYR A 71 15.12 -27.54 27.46
CA TYR A 71 14.38 -28.67 26.91
C TYR A 71 14.33 -28.64 25.37
N ILE A 72 14.04 -27.48 24.77
CA ILE A 72 14.01 -27.32 23.30
C ILE A 72 15.40 -27.55 22.69
N GLN A 73 16.48 -27.08 23.33
CA GLN A 73 17.84 -27.29 22.85
C GLN A 73 18.29 -28.76 22.89
N GLU A 74 17.80 -29.52 23.87
CA GLU A 74 18.08 -30.96 24.01
C GLU A 74 17.16 -31.82 23.12
N ASN A 75 16.04 -31.27 22.63
CA ASN A 75 15.02 -31.96 21.85
C ASN A 75 14.63 -31.11 20.62
N ILE A 76 15.60 -30.81 19.75
CA ILE A 76 15.45 -29.88 18.61
C ILE A 76 14.32 -30.31 17.65
N GLU A 77 14.04 -31.61 17.55
CA GLU A 77 12.94 -32.16 16.76
C GLU A 77 11.56 -31.60 17.17
N THR A 78 11.42 -31.11 18.41
CA THR A 78 10.20 -30.45 18.88
C THR A 78 9.89 -29.14 18.15
N LEU A 79 10.90 -28.51 17.52
CA LEU A 79 10.74 -27.28 16.74
C LEU A 79 10.12 -27.52 15.34
N GLY A 80 10.18 -28.76 14.84
CA GLY A 80 9.83 -29.08 13.45
C GLY A 80 10.88 -28.62 12.44
N GLY A 81 10.87 -29.22 11.24
CA GLY A 81 11.95 -29.05 10.26
C GLY A 81 12.15 -27.64 9.71
N ASN A 82 11.08 -26.86 9.58
CA ASN A 82 11.13 -25.49 9.06
C ASN A 82 11.55 -24.45 10.12
N GLY A 83 11.13 -24.66 11.38
CA GLY A 83 11.38 -23.73 12.48
C GLY A 83 12.87 -23.55 12.76
N VAL A 84 13.62 -24.67 12.74
CA VAL A 84 15.08 -24.67 12.92
C VAL A 84 15.78 -23.86 11.81
N GLN A 85 15.33 -23.99 10.56
CA GLN A 85 15.92 -23.27 9.43
C GLN A 85 15.69 -21.75 9.52
N MET A 86 14.54 -21.33 10.07
CA MET A 86 14.14 -19.91 10.10
C MET A 86 14.59 -19.17 11.37
N PHE A 87 14.56 -19.83 12.52
CA PHE A 87 14.72 -19.20 13.83
C PHE A 87 15.81 -19.85 14.70
N GLY A 88 16.50 -20.87 14.17
CA GLY A 88 17.51 -21.62 14.92
C GLY A 88 16.90 -22.48 16.02
N SER A 89 17.60 -22.64 17.13
CA SER A 89 17.18 -23.43 18.29
C SER A 89 16.31 -22.66 19.30
N ASN A 90 15.65 -21.58 18.86
CA ASN A 90 14.85 -20.70 19.72
C ASN A 90 13.38 -20.70 19.31
N LEU A 91 12.50 -20.52 20.28
CA LEU A 91 11.10 -20.20 20.01
C LEU A 91 11.01 -18.83 19.33
N SER A 92 10.23 -18.74 18.25
CA SER A 92 10.14 -17.53 17.41
C SER A 92 9.32 -16.40 18.02
N PHE A 93 8.65 -16.65 19.15
CA PHE A 93 7.69 -15.73 19.76
C PHE A 93 7.71 -15.81 21.29
N LEU A 94 7.22 -14.74 21.91
CA LEU A 94 6.85 -14.69 23.32
C LEU A 94 5.33 -14.49 23.40
N PHE A 95 4.67 -15.38 24.14
CA PHE A 95 3.23 -15.34 24.33
C PHE A 95 2.91 -14.84 25.74
N LYS A 96 1.92 -13.95 25.87
CA LYS A 96 1.58 -13.33 27.15
C LYS A 96 0.09 -13.15 27.36
N VAL A 97 -0.27 -13.00 28.64
CA VAL A 97 -1.52 -12.37 29.08
C VAL A 97 -1.15 -11.06 29.75
N LEU A 98 -1.80 -9.96 29.36
CA LEU A 98 -1.64 -8.66 29.99
C LEU A 98 -2.92 -8.30 30.76
N SER A 99 -2.77 -7.71 31.94
CA SER A 99 -3.88 -7.20 32.74
C SER A 99 -3.62 -5.75 33.15
N ILE A 100 -4.21 -4.83 32.40
CA ILE A 100 -3.81 -3.42 32.37
C ILE A 100 -4.80 -2.58 33.18
N SER A 101 -4.29 -1.89 34.20
CA SER A 101 -5.04 -0.92 35.01
C SER A 101 -4.66 0.52 34.68
N LYS A 102 -3.37 0.77 34.45
CA LYS A 102 -2.79 2.07 34.10
C LYS A 102 -2.23 2.01 32.69
N ALA A 103 -2.33 3.10 31.94
CA ALA A 103 -1.80 3.15 30.58
C ALA A 103 -0.30 2.85 30.54
N LEU A 104 0.14 2.01 29.61
CA LEU A 104 1.55 1.76 29.35
C LEU A 104 2.16 2.96 28.62
N SER A 105 3.50 3.03 28.62
CA SER A 105 4.22 4.03 27.83
C SER A 105 3.84 3.96 26.36
N ILE A 106 3.86 5.09 25.66
CA ILE A 106 3.77 5.12 24.19
C ILE A 106 5.08 4.60 23.62
N GLN A 107 5.00 3.61 22.73
CA GLN A 107 6.13 2.83 22.24
C GLN A 107 6.18 2.81 20.71
N VAL A 108 7.40 2.69 20.20
CA VAL A 108 7.69 2.37 18.79
C VAL A 108 8.75 1.28 18.77
N HIS A 109 8.57 0.30 17.89
CA HIS A 109 9.55 -0.77 17.66
C HIS A 109 10.19 -0.61 16.29
N PRO A 110 11.53 -0.56 16.20
CA PRO A 110 12.22 -0.44 14.92
C PRO A 110 12.09 -1.71 14.07
N ASP A 111 12.12 -1.54 12.75
CA ASP A 111 12.15 -2.63 11.76
C ASP A 111 13.49 -3.41 11.80
N LYS A 112 13.45 -4.69 11.37
CA LYS A 112 14.56 -5.66 11.38
C LYS A 112 15.56 -5.44 10.26
N HIS A 113 15.08 -5.08 9.06
CA HIS A 113 15.91 -4.99 7.85
C HIS A 113 15.53 -3.80 6.96
N LYS A 114 16.49 -3.21 6.25
CA LYS A 114 16.32 -2.78 4.84
C LYS A 114 15.02 -2.08 4.38
N SER A 115 14.29 -1.30 5.17
CA SER A 115 13.15 -0.52 4.64
C SER A 115 13.62 0.87 4.19
N VAL A 116 13.49 1.15 2.89
CA VAL A 116 13.66 2.50 2.33
C VAL A 116 12.28 3.14 2.32
N VAL A 117 11.99 4.00 3.29
CA VAL A 117 10.90 4.96 3.16
C VAL A 117 11.41 6.07 2.26
N ARG A 118 10.67 6.38 1.19
CA ARG A 118 11.00 7.51 0.32
C ARG A 118 10.22 8.72 0.81
N TYR A 119 10.95 9.78 1.12
CA TYR A 119 10.39 11.08 1.43
C TYR A 119 10.85 12.10 0.39
N ASN A 120 9.95 12.63 -0.45
CA ASN A 120 10.22 13.75 -1.38
C ASN A 120 11.60 13.81 -2.06
N GLN A 121 12.02 12.75 -2.76
CA GLN A 121 13.34 12.65 -3.42
C GLN A 121 14.57 12.72 -2.49
N SER A 122 14.38 12.95 -1.18
CA SER A 122 15.38 12.81 -0.11
C SER A 122 15.34 11.38 0.47
N VAL A 123 16.52 10.79 0.66
CA VAL A 123 16.65 9.51 1.37
C VAL A 123 16.79 9.83 2.85
N VAL A 124 15.69 9.70 3.61
CA VAL A 124 15.79 9.64 5.07
C VAL A 124 16.08 8.19 5.46
N PHE A 125 17.26 7.96 6.02
CA PHE A 125 17.64 6.64 6.51
C PHE A 125 16.96 6.39 7.85
N GLN A 126 15.89 5.60 7.86
CA GLN A 126 15.35 5.10 9.13
C GLN A 126 16.39 4.18 9.79
N LYS A 127 16.82 4.56 11.00
CA LYS A 127 17.68 3.72 11.85
C LYS A 127 16.93 2.44 12.21
N LYS A 128 17.60 1.29 12.13
CA LYS A 128 16.97 -0.03 12.29
C LYS A 128 17.41 -0.71 13.56
N ALA A 129 16.69 -1.75 13.98
CA ALA A 129 17.02 -2.50 15.19
C ALA A 129 18.50 -2.92 15.26
N LYS A 130 19.02 -3.47 14.15
CA LYS A 130 20.43 -3.86 14.05
C LYS A 130 21.40 -2.68 14.18
N GLU A 131 21.15 -1.59 13.45
CA GLU A 131 22.02 -0.40 13.47
C GLU A 131 21.99 0.27 14.86
N LEU A 132 20.82 0.31 15.50
CA LEU A 132 20.63 0.85 16.84
C LEU A 132 21.31 -0.01 17.91
N HIS A 133 21.24 -1.33 17.80
CA HIS A 133 21.96 -2.26 18.68
C HIS A 133 23.48 -2.15 18.52
N GLU A 134 23.97 -1.99 17.30
CA GLU A 134 25.40 -1.78 17.03
C GLU A 134 25.92 -0.45 17.60
N LEU A 135 25.12 0.63 17.53
CA LEU A 135 25.51 1.96 18.03
C LEU A 135 25.31 2.11 19.54
N TYR A 136 24.25 1.54 20.10
CA TYR A 136 23.87 1.69 21.51
C TYR A 136 23.39 0.35 22.12
N PRO A 137 24.29 -0.65 22.28
CA PRO A 137 23.92 -2.00 22.74
C PRO A 137 23.33 -2.03 24.16
N ASP A 138 23.66 -1.03 24.98
CA ASP A 138 23.11 -0.89 26.33
C ASP A 138 21.66 -0.39 26.34
N ILE A 139 21.20 0.24 25.26
CA ILE A 139 19.83 0.75 25.13
C ILE A 139 18.99 -0.22 24.30
N TYR A 140 19.49 -0.61 23.13
CA TYR A 140 18.84 -1.55 22.22
C TYR A 140 19.48 -2.91 22.41
N LYS A 141 18.73 -3.86 22.97
CA LYS A 141 19.30 -5.10 23.55
C LYS A 141 19.56 -6.21 22.54
N ASP A 142 19.00 -6.09 21.35
CA ASP A 142 19.09 -7.11 20.30
C ASP A 142 18.92 -6.49 18.90
N PRO A 143 19.35 -7.16 17.83
CA PRO A 143 19.20 -6.66 16.46
C PRO A 143 17.82 -6.97 15.84
N ASN A 144 16.85 -7.47 16.62
CA ASN A 144 15.57 -7.98 16.11
C ASN A 144 14.49 -6.88 16.14
N HIS A 145 13.48 -7.03 15.26
CA HIS A 145 12.25 -6.24 15.37
C HIS A 145 11.31 -6.82 16.43
N LYS A 146 10.27 -6.06 16.77
CA LYS A 146 9.25 -6.45 17.74
C LYS A 146 7.84 -6.19 17.19
N PRO A 147 7.38 -6.93 16.18
CA PRO A 147 5.97 -6.95 15.82
C PRO A 147 5.15 -7.58 16.94
N GLU A 148 3.94 -7.06 17.16
CA GLU A 148 3.04 -7.49 18.24
C GLU A 148 1.61 -7.69 17.74
N LEU A 149 0.88 -8.59 18.39
CA LEU A 149 -0.54 -8.84 18.19
C LEU A 149 -1.23 -8.85 19.55
N ALA A 150 -2.21 -7.97 19.74
CA ALA A 150 -3.07 -7.95 20.92
C ALA A 150 -4.46 -8.46 20.56
N ILE A 151 -5.00 -9.40 21.33
CA ILE A 151 -6.37 -9.93 21.21
C ILE A 151 -7.09 -9.67 22.53
N ALA A 152 -8.18 -8.91 22.49
CA ALA A 152 -8.91 -8.49 23.67
C ALA A 152 -9.59 -9.67 24.39
N LEU A 153 -9.44 -9.75 25.71
CA LEU A 153 -10.15 -10.70 26.59
C LEU A 153 -11.35 -10.06 27.27
N CYS A 154 -11.29 -8.76 27.53
CA CYS A 154 -12.39 -7.89 27.94
C CYS A 154 -12.37 -6.62 27.06
N PRO A 155 -13.29 -5.64 27.22
CA PRO A 155 -13.14 -4.36 26.55
C PRO A 155 -11.73 -3.79 26.77
N PHE A 156 -11.04 -3.50 25.67
CA PHE A 156 -9.62 -3.17 25.68
C PHE A 156 -9.37 -1.88 24.90
N GLU A 157 -8.60 -0.98 25.48
CA GLU A 157 -8.35 0.36 24.96
C GLU A 157 -6.88 0.52 24.58
N ALA A 158 -6.61 1.07 23.39
CA ALA A 158 -5.24 1.28 22.92
C ALA A 158 -5.12 2.55 22.05
N LEU A 159 -3.93 3.12 21.99
CA LEU A 159 -3.49 4.03 20.93
C LEU A 159 -2.74 3.20 19.87
N CYS A 160 -3.00 3.42 18.58
CA CYS A 160 -2.28 2.72 17.52
C CYS A 160 -2.20 3.48 16.19
N GLY A 161 -1.02 4.00 15.87
CA GLY A 161 -0.70 4.72 14.64
C GLY A 161 -1.33 6.11 14.56
N PHE A 162 -0.83 6.94 13.65
CA PHE A 162 -1.36 8.28 13.40
C PHE A 162 -2.79 8.22 12.84
N ARG A 163 -3.65 9.11 13.33
CA ARG A 163 -5.02 9.31 12.85
C ARG A 163 -5.04 9.75 11.38
N PRO A 164 -6.21 9.69 10.71
CA PRO A 164 -6.44 10.45 9.49
C PRO A 164 -6.05 11.91 9.70
N LEU A 165 -5.39 12.49 8.70
CA LEU A 165 -4.79 13.81 8.86
C LEU A 165 -5.82 14.90 9.15
N ASP A 166 -7.02 14.79 8.57
CA ASP A 166 -8.09 15.77 8.79
C ASP A 166 -8.53 15.79 10.25
N GLU A 167 -8.56 14.65 10.94
CA GLU A 167 -8.81 14.60 12.39
C GLU A 167 -7.68 15.27 13.19
N ILE A 168 -6.42 15.06 12.79
CA ILE A 168 -5.27 15.70 13.45
C ILE A 168 -5.37 17.22 13.29
N LYS A 169 -5.67 17.70 12.07
CA LYS A 169 -5.87 19.13 11.80
C LYS A 169 -7.04 19.69 12.61
N ASP A 170 -8.14 18.97 12.70
CA ASP A 170 -9.31 19.37 13.49
C ASP A 170 -8.94 19.57 14.97
N TYR A 171 -8.26 18.61 15.59
CA TYR A 171 -7.81 18.76 16.98
C TYR A 171 -6.78 19.88 17.16
N LEU A 172 -5.82 20.03 16.24
CA LEU A 172 -4.82 21.10 16.32
C LEU A 172 -5.46 22.49 16.22
N ASN A 173 -6.53 22.64 15.44
CA ASN A 173 -7.21 23.92 15.25
C ASN A 173 -8.21 24.23 16.37
N ASN A 174 -8.83 23.22 16.97
CA ASN A 174 -9.94 23.37 17.92
C ASN A 174 -9.55 23.14 19.40
N ILE A 175 -8.29 22.78 19.68
CA ILE A 175 -7.75 22.66 21.04
C ILE A 175 -6.61 23.67 21.21
N SER A 176 -6.91 24.81 21.83
CA SER A 176 -5.96 25.91 22.02
C SER A 176 -4.69 25.52 22.77
N GLU A 177 -4.80 24.63 23.75
CA GLU A 177 -3.67 24.18 24.57
C GLU A 177 -2.74 23.26 23.76
N LEU A 178 -3.32 22.40 22.90
CA LEU A 178 -2.57 21.57 21.96
C LEU A 178 -1.88 22.44 20.89
N PHE A 179 -2.61 23.42 20.33
CA PHE A 179 -2.05 24.40 19.40
C PHE A 179 -0.85 25.12 20.02
N ALA A 180 -0.97 25.55 21.28
CA ALA A 180 0.09 26.26 21.98
C ALA A 180 1.37 25.42 22.18
N VAL A 181 1.25 24.12 22.48
CA VAL A 181 2.42 23.24 22.65
C VAL A 181 3.07 22.83 21.33
N VAL A 182 2.28 22.66 20.25
CA VAL A 182 2.79 22.33 18.91
C VAL A 182 3.39 23.54 18.21
N GLY A 183 2.87 24.74 18.51
CA GLY A 183 3.34 26.00 17.96
C GLY A 183 2.66 26.37 16.64
N GLU A 184 2.26 27.64 16.55
CA GLU A 184 1.53 28.22 15.42
C GLU A 184 2.19 27.95 14.06
N THR A 185 3.50 28.16 13.96
CA THR A 185 4.28 27.94 12.73
C THR A 185 4.13 26.52 12.19
N ASN A 186 4.12 25.52 13.07
CA ASN A 186 4.03 24.12 12.67
C ASN A 186 2.60 23.76 12.26
N VAL A 187 1.58 24.26 12.99
CA VAL A 187 0.18 24.02 12.66
C VAL A 187 -0.20 24.65 11.32
N HIS A 188 0.23 25.89 11.05
CA HIS A 188 0.02 26.53 9.74
C HIS A 188 0.74 25.77 8.62
N ARG A 189 1.98 25.33 8.86
CA ARG A 189 2.73 24.52 7.88
C ARG A 189 1.98 23.22 7.54
N LEU A 190 1.39 22.54 8.53
CA LEU A 190 0.60 21.34 8.29
C LEU A 190 -0.70 21.63 7.53
N SER A 191 -1.34 22.75 7.84
CA SER A 191 -2.58 23.19 7.19
C SER A 191 -2.36 23.51 5.71
N GLN A 192 -1.24 24.14 5.38
CA GLN A 192 -0.86 24.54 4.01
C GLN A 192 -0.05 23.49 3.24
N ALA A 193 0.30 22.36 3.86
CA ALA A 193 1.14 21.35 3.21
C ALA A 193 0.42 20.70 2.03
N ALA A 194 1.12 20.60 0.89
CA ALA A 194 0.71 19.78 -0.24
C ALA A 194 0.95 18.29 0.09
N ASP A 195 0.31 17.38 -0.67
CA ASP A 195 0.43 15.93 -0.48
C ASP A 195 1.88 15.43 -0.39
N SER A 196 2.81 16.07 -1.09
CA SER A 196 4.24 15.75 -1.02
C SER A 196 4.85 16.14 0.32
N THR A 197 4.57 17.33 0.86
CA THR A 197 5.22 17.87 2.08
C THR A 197 4.49 17.53 3.38
N ILE A 198 3.37 16.81 3.28
CA ILE A 198 2.44 16.63 4.40
C ILE A 198 3.00 15.86 5.58
N SER A 199 3.79 14.82 5.34
CA SER A 199 4.38 14.02 6.42
C SER A 199 5.63 14.67 7.03
N ASP A 200 6.35 15.54 6.32
CA ASP A 200 7.39 16.41 6.88
C ASP A 200 6.74 17.40 7.83
N ALA A 201 5.65 18.03 7.41
CA ALA A 201 4.91 18.96 8.25
C ALA A 201 4.37 18.28 9.52
N LEU A 202 3.84 17.05 9.39
CA LEU A 202 3.39 16.26 10.54
C LEU A 202 4.55 15.86 11.45
N GLN A 203 5.67 15.45 10.87
CA GLN A 203 6.90 15.14 11.60
C GLN A 203 7.38 16.34 12.42
N GLN A 204 7.34 17.55 11.85
CA GLN A 204 7.70 18.77 12.55
C GLN A 204 6.71 19.11 13.69
N CYS A 205 5.40 18.92 13.48
CA CYS A 205 4.42 19.08 14.54
C CYS A 205 4.68 18.11 15.71
N PHE A 206 4.93 16.83 15.38
CA PHE A 206 5.18 15.80 16.39
C PHE A 206 6.53 16.01 17.11
N TYR A 207 7.58 16.40 16.39
CA TYR A 207 8.85 16.77 17.00
C TYR A 207 8.71 17.96 17.95
N SER A 208 8.01 19.02 17.52
CA SER A 208 7.77 20.20 18.36
C SER A 208 6.97 19.85 19.62
N LEU A 209 5.98 18.96 19.51
CA LEU A 209 5.26 18.46 20.68
C LEU A 209 6.21 17.72 21.64
N MET A 210 7.00 16.78 21.13
CA MET A 210 7.86 15.91 21.94
C MET A 210 9.07 16.61 22.57
N THR A 211 9.49 17.74 22.01
CA THR A 211 10.58 18.58 22.51
C THR A 211 10.10 19.84 23.24
N CYS A 212 8.79 20.03 23.36
CA CYS A 212 8.20 21.16 24.07
C CYS A 212 8.66 21.18 25.53
N ASP A 213 8.89 22.38 26.07
CA ASP A 213 9.29 22.54 27.47
C ASP A 213 8.25 21.89 28.41
N SER A 214 8.75 21.11 29.37
CA SER A 214 7.89 20.33 30.28
C SER A 214 7.00 21.20 31.17
N ASN A 215 7.43 22.41 31.55
CA ASN A 215 6.60 23.33 32.33
C ASN A 215 5.47 23.88 31.46
N LYS A 216 5.78 24.21 30.20
CA LYS A 216 4.76 24.62 29.22
C LYS A 216 3.73 23.50 28.98
N VAL A 217 4.17 22.26 28.76
CA VAL A 217 3.26 21.11 28.62
C VAL A 217 2.38 20.94 29.85
N THR A 218 2.97 21.01 31.04
CA THR A 218 2.23 20.89 32.31
C THR A 218 1.20 21.99 32.49
N GLN A 219 1.57 23.25 32.21
CA GLN A 219 0.68 24.40 32.27
C GLN A 219 -0.49 24.26 31.30
N GLN A 220 -0.21 23.88 30.05
CA GLN A 220 -1.23 23.72 29.01
C GLN A 220 -2.16 22.54 29.29
N LEU A 221 -1.65 21.42 29.83
CA LEU A 221 -2.51 20.32 30.28
C LEU A 221 -3.44 20.75 31.42
N ARG A 222 -2.93 21.46 32.43
CA ARG A 222 -3.78 21.97 33.53
C ARG A 222 -4.86 22.91 33.01
N SER A 223 -4.50 23.85 32.15
CA SER A 223 -5.46 24.76 31.50
C SER A 223 -6.55 24.01 30.74
N LEU A 224 -6.19 22.94 30.01
CA LEU A 224 -7.15 22.13 29.29
C LEU A 224 -8.09 21.39 30.25
N ILE A 225 -7.57 20.76 31.31
CA ILE A 225 -8.38 20.08 32.33
C ILE A 225 -9.35 21.06 33.02
N ASP A 226 -8.86 22.24 33.42
CA ASP A 226 -9.68 23.26 34.06
C ASP A 226 -10.80 23.77 33.13
N ARG A 227 -10.50 23.92 31.84
CA ARG A 227 -11.48 24.29 30.82
C ARG A 227 -12.57 23.23 30.68
N LEU A 228 -12.21 21.94 30.73
CA LEU A 228 -13.14 20.82 30.58
C LEU A 228 -14.16 20.69 31.72
N HIS A 229 -13.90 21.26 32.90
CA HIS A 229 -14.87 21.25 34.01
C HIS A 229 -16.14 22.07 33.73
N ASN A 230 -16.07 23.06 32.83
CA ASN A 230 -17.16 24.00 32.56
C ASN A 230 -17.73 23.88 31.15
N THR A 231 -17.43 22.80 30.42
CA THR A 231 -17.91 22.57 29.05
C THR A 231 -19.03 21.55 29.01
N ASP A 232 -19.87 21.64 27.98
CA ASP A 232 -20.97 20.70 27.74
C ASP A 232 -20.49 19.27 27.40
N ASP A 233 -21.38 18.31 27.60
CA ASP A 233 -21.09 16.87 27.40
C ASP A 233 -20.70 16.53 25.96
N SER A 234 -21.23 17.25 24.95
CA SER A 234 -20.90 17.00 23.55
C SER A 234 -19.44 17.34 23.27
N TYR A 235 -18.96 18.49 23.77
CA TYR A 235 -17.55 18.84 23.66
C TYR A 235 -16.66 17.86 24.42
N ARG A 236 -17.04 17.49 25.66
CA ARG A 236 -16.31 16.51 26.48
C ARG A 236 -16.15 15.17 25.75
N GLN A 237 -17.18 14.71 25.05
CA GLN A 237 -17.14 13.48 24.27
C GLN A 237 -16.27 13.58 23.00
N TRP A 238 -16.31 14.72 22.30
CA TRP A 238 -15.49 14.97 21.10
C TRP A 238 -13.98 15.01 21.44
N ILE A 239 -13.62 15.73 22.51
CA ILE A 239 -12.24 15.90 22.97
C ILE A 239 -11.69 14.71 23.79
N LYS A 240 -12.53 13.70 24.06
CA LYS A 240 -12.17 12.54 24.87
C LYS A 240 -11.73 12.92 26.28
N ALA A 241 -12.50 13.81 26.93
CA ALA A 241 -12.19 14.34 28.26
C ALA A 241 -11.88 13.24 29.29
N ASP A 242 -12.72 12.21 29.40
CA ASP A 242 -12.53 11.13 30.39
C ASP A 242 -11.20 10.36 30.17
N LEU A 243 -10.78 10.17 28.92
CA LEU A 243 -9.49 9.55 28.62
C LEU A 243 -8.34 10.47 29.00
N LEU A 244 -8.44 11.76 28.65
CA LEU A 244 -7.42 12.75 28.97
C LEU A 244 -7.26 12.91 30.50
N GLU A 245 -8.37 13.05 31.23
CA GLU A 245 -8.40 13.19 32.69
C GLU A 245 -7.77 11.96 33.37
N ARG A 246 -8.10 10.75 32.90
CA ARG A 246 -7.48 9.52 33.41
C ARG A 246 -5.98 9.46 33.13
N LEU A 247 -5.55 9.77 31.90
CA LEU A 247 -4.13 9.80 31.55
C LEU A 247 -3.36 10.89 32.32
N HIS A 248 -3.98 12.04 32.55
CA HIS A 248 -3.41 13.12 33.34
C HIS A 248 -3.27 12.73 34.81
N GLY A 249 -4.27 12.05 35.40
CA GLY A 249 -4.17 11.51 36.76
C GLY A 249 -3.05 10.48 36.89
N ASP A 250 -2.89 9.63 35.87
CA ASP A 250 -1.85 8.61 35.81
C ASP A 250 -0.44 9.19 35.55
N TYR A 251 -0.35 10.22 34.70
CA TYR A 251 0.88 10.83 34.23
C TYR A 251 0.77 12.38 34.23
N PRO A 252 0.75 13.03 35.41
CA PRO A 252 0.57 14.48 35.48
C PRO A 252 1.67 15.23 34.74
N GLY A 253 1.29 16.10 33.81
CA GLY A 253 2.22 16.91 33.02
C GLY A 253 2.98 16.17 31.91
N ASP A 254 2.70 14.89 31.65
CA ASP A 254 3.39 14.15 30.58
C ASP A 254 2.82 14.49 29.19
N VAL A 255 3.72 14.75 28.23
CA VAL A 255 3.40 15.07 26.83
C VAL A 255 2.54 14.01 26.13
N GLY A 256 2.62 12.75 26.57
CA GLY A 256 1.80 11.65 26.07
C GLY A 256 0.30 11.86 26.25
N CYS A 257 -0.13 12.73 27.18
CA CYS A 257 -1.53 13.12 27.33
C CYS A 257 -2.06 13.84 26.07
N PHE A 258 -1.24 14.68 25.43
CA PHE A 258 -1.60 15.33 24.17
C PHE A 258 -1.50 14.39 22.96
N ALA A 259 -0.73 13.31 23.05
CA ALA A 259 -0.52 12.39 21.94
C ALA A 259 -1.80 11.62 21.54
N ILE A 260 -2.83 11.56 22.39
CA ILE A 260 -4.14 10.94 22.08
C ILE A 260 -4.85 11.62 20.90
N TYR A 261 -4.53 12.89 20.64
CA TYR A 261 -5.07 13.68 19.53
C TYR A 261 -4.33 13.44 18.21
N LEU A 262 -3.13 12.86 18.26
CA LEU A 262 -2.34 12.53 17.07
C LEU A 262 -2.50 11.04 16.69
N PHE A 263 -2.77 10.17 17.66
CA PHE A 263 -2.87 8.72 17.46
C PHE A 263 -4.30 8.20 17.54
N ASN A 264 -4.61 7.19 16.72
CA ASN A 264 -5.93 6.56 16.74
C ASN A 264 -6.20 5.97 18.12
N TYR A 265 -7.27 6.43 18.76
CA TYR A 265 -7.83 5.77 19.94
C TYR A 265 -8.73 4.61 19.49
N VAL A 266 -8.37 3.40 19.89
CA VAL A 266 -9.01 2.15 19.46
C VAL A 266 -9.58 1.44 20.67
N THR A 267 -10.87 1.09 20.58
CA THR A 267 -11.53 0.20 21.53
C THR A 267 -11.81 -1.14 20.85
N LEU A 268 -11.40 -2.23 21.51
CA LEU A 268 -11.59 -3.59 21.07
C LEU A 268 -12.60 -4.30 21.98
N GLN A 269 -13.55 -4.97 21.35
CA GLN A 269 -14.44 -5.90 22.04
C GLN A 269 -13.76 -7.26 22.26
N PRO A 270 -14.20 -8.07 23.24
CA PRO A 270 -13.62 -9.38 23.50
C PRO A 270 -13.55 -10.26 22.24
N GLY A 271 -12.35 -10.69 21.88
CA GLY A 271 -12.06 -11.46 20.67
C GLY A 271 -11.70 -10.65 19.43
N GLU A 272 -11.82 -9.32 19.44
CA GLU A 272 -11.20 -8.47 18.42
C GLU A 272 -9.68 -8.36 18.66
N ALA A 273 -8.94 -8.07 17.59
CA ALA A 273 -7.49 -8.01 17.64
C ALA A 273 -6.90 -6.84 16.83
N ILE A 274 -5.74 -6.37 17.26
CA ILE A 274 -4.92 -5.38 16.53
C ILE A 274 -3.52 -5.92 16.30
N TYR A 275 -2.96 -5.59 15.15
CA TYR A 275 -1.56 -5.87 14.82
C TYR A 275 -0.75 -4.58 14.85
N ILE A 276 0.36 -4.62 15.59
CA ILE A 276 1.32 -3.55 15.70
C ILE A 276 2.55 -3.95 14.87
N GLY A 277 2.70 -3.29 13.73
CA GLY A 277 3.88 -3.43 12.88
C GLY A 277 5.05 -2.58 13.37
N PRO A 278 6.24 -2.76 12.79
CA PRO A 278 7.37 -1.90 13.08
C PRO A 278 7.07 -0.45 12.72
N ASN A 279 7.71 0.49 13.41
CA ASN A 279 7.66 1.93 13.15
C ASN A 279 6.27 2.55 13.34
N VAL A 280 5.38 1.88 14.09
CA VAL A 280 4.04 2.35 14.43
C VAL A 280 4.00 2.73 15.92
N PRO A 281 3.62 3.99 16.26
CA PRO A 281 3.45 4.39 17.65
C PRO A 281 2.18 3.76 18.23
N HIS A 282 2.27 3.23 19.43
CA HIS A 282 1.14 2.59 20.10
C HIS A 282 1.29 2.60 21.63
N ALA A 283 0.19 2.45 22.35
CA ALA A 283 0.15 2.30 23.79
C ALA A 283 -1.10 1.51 24.19
N TYR A 284 -0.99 0.58 25.12
CA TYR A 284 -2.17 -0.04 25.72
C TYR A 284 -2.62 0.77 26.93
N LEU A 285 -3.90 1.09 26.99
CA LEU A 285 -4.45 2.07 27.93
C LEU A 285 -5.20 1.41 29.08
N SER A 286 -6.02 0.40 28.80
CA SER A 286 -6.75 -0.37 29.81
C SER A 286 -7.26 -1.70 29.25
N GLY A 287 -7.61 -2.62 30.15
CA GLY A 287 -8.24 -3.89 29.82
C GLY A 287 -7.28 -5.08 29.88
N ASP A 288 -7.80 -6.25 29.56
CA ASP A 288 -7.06 -7.51 29.57
C ASP A 288 -6.96 -8.04 28.14
N CYS A 289 -5.78 -8.53 27.76
CA CYS A 289 -5.57 -9.07 26.43
C CYS A 289 -4.58 -10.24 26.42
N ILE A 290 -4.68 -11.03 25.37
CA ILE A 290 -3.61 -11.91 24.92
C ILE A 290 -2.66 -11.08 24.06
N GLU A 291 -1.36 -11.17 24.34
CA GLU A 291 -0.32 -10.59 23.49
C GLU A 291 0.56 -11.71 22.91
N CYS A 292 0.90 -11.61 21.62
CA CYS A 292 1.96 -12.40 21.03
C CYS A 292 2.91 -11.48 20.28
N MET A 293 4.20 -11.63 20.53
CA MET A 293 5.24 -10.75 19.97
C MET A 293 6.46 -11.56 19.53
N ALA A 294 7.25 -11.00 18.62
CA ALA A 294 8.59 -11.54 18.36
C ALA A 294 9.50 -11.36 19.59
N CYS A 295 10.48 -12.24 19.78
CA CYS A 295 11.44 -12.13 20.87
C CYS A 295 12.39 -10.93 20.64
N SER A 296 12.09 -9.79 21.27
CA SER A 296 12.93 -8.58 21.29
C SER A 296 12.57 -7.70 22.50
N ASP A 297 13.56 -6.98 23.02
CA ASP A 297 13.41 -6.00 24.12
C ASP A 297 13.51 -4.54 23.62
N ASN A 298 13.60 -4.31 22.30
CA ASN A 298 13.77 -2.98 21.74
C ASN A 298 12.50 -2.12 21.85
N VAL A 299 12.59 -1.02 22.61
CA VAL A 299 11.47 -0.09 22.84
C VAL A 299 11.97 1.35 22.79
N ILE A 300 11.43 2.15 21.87
CA ILE A 300 11.61 3.61 21.83
C ILE A 300 10.36 4.25 22.42
N ARG A 301 10.51 5.11 23.43
CA ARG A 301 9.37 5.70 24.15
C ARG A 301 9.05 7.12 23.69
N ALA A 302 7.77 7.45 23.65
CA ALA A 302 7.24 8.74 23.19
C ALA A 302 6.33 9.46 24.20
N GLY A 303 6.15 8.95 25.41
CA GLY A 303 5.25 9.55 26.42
C GLY A 303 4.61 8.51 27.32
N LEU A 304 3.79 8.97 28.26
CA LEU A 304 3.16 8.17 29.31
C LEU A 304 4.20 7.35 30.10
N THR A 305 5.32 7.99 30.43
CA THR A 305 6.47 7.31 31.03
C THR A 305 7.39 8.27 31.79
N PRO A 306 7.85 7.87 33.00
CA PRO A 306 8.91 8.59 33.69
C PRO A 306 10.31 8.29 33.09
N LYS A 307 10.43 7.20 32.30
CA LYS A 307 11.70 6.80 31.67
C LYS A 307 12.10 7.75 30.53
N LEU A 308 13.39 7.78 30.23
CA LEU A 308 13.98 8.57 29.14
C LEU A 308 13.26 8.34 27.80
N LYS A 309 13.06 9.44 27.06
CA LYS A 309 12.48 9.50 25.71
C LYS A 309 13.59 9.91 24.73
N ASP A 310 14.01 8.99 23.89
CA ASP A 310 14.96 9.28 22.79
C ASP A 310 14.18 9.85 21.59
N VAL A 311 13.86 11.14 21.66
CA VAL A 311 13.02 11.83 20.68
C VAL A 311 13.69 11.85 19.28
N GLU A 312 15.00 11.99 19.23
CA GLU A 312 15.74 12.04 17.97
C GLU A 312 15.62 10.70 17.22
N THR A 313 15.89 9.58 17.91
CA THR A 313 15.70 8.26 17.29
C THR A 313 14.24 7.97 17.01
N LEU A 314 13.30 8.40 17.87
CA LEU A 314 11.86 8.24 17.67
C LEU A 314 11.41 8.83 16.32
N ILE A 315 11.78 10.07 16.03
CA ILE A 315 11.44 10.73 14.77
C ILE A 315 12.04 9.99 13.57
N GLN A 316 13.29 9.52 13.69
CA GLN A 316 13.97 8.81 12.61
C GLN A 316 13.36 7.43 12.30
N VAL A 317 12.68 6.82 13.26
CA VAL A 317 12.10 5.47 13.11
C VAL A 317 10.65 5.51 12.64
N LEU A 318 9.87 6.52 13.04
CA LEU A 318 8.44 6.59 12.76
C LEU A 318 8.08 6.58 11.26
N SER A 319 6.97 5.92 10.95
CA SER A 319 6.45 5.84 9.57
C SER A 319 5.60 7.04 9.12
N PHE A 320 5.04 7.81 10.07
CA PHE A 320 4.12 8.94 9.84
C PHE A 320 2.93 8.63 8.89
N GLU A 321 2.59 7.35 8.74
CA GLU A 321 1.43 6.93 7.95
C GLU A 321 0.12 7.26 8.68
N CYS A 322 -0.62 8.25 8.17
CA CYS A 322 -1.94 8.63 8.63
C CYS A 322 -3.01 7.72 8.04
N LYS A 323 -3.51 6.76 8.82
CA LYS A 323 -4.52 5.79 8.38
C LYS A 323 -5.60 5.64 9.46
N SER A 324 -6.82 5.33 9.02
CA SER A 324 -7.92 5.00 9.93
C SER A 324 -7.58 3.80 10.83
N SER A 325 -8.07 3.83 12.07
CA SER A 325 -7.97 2.75 13.07
C SER A 325 -8.43 1.39 12.54
N SER A 326 -9.43 1.36 11.66
CA SER A 326 -9.97 0.15 11.05
C SER A 326 -8.91 -0.69 10.33
N VAL A 327 -7.91 -0.03 9.74
CA VAL A 327 -6.80 -0.68 9.01
C VAL A 327 -5.83 -1.40 9.95
N LYS A 328 -5.88 -1.10 11.25
CA LYS A 328 -5.03 -1.73 12.29
C LYS A 328 -5.68 -2.98 12.90
N LYS A 329 -7.01 -3.09 12.82
CA LYS A 329 -7.74 -4.29 13.26
C LYS A 329 -7.43 -5.45 12.30
N ILE A 330 -7.14 -6.62 12.87
CA ILE A 330 -6.91 -7.84 12.11
C ILE A 330 -8.10 -8.78 12.27
N GLN A 331 -8.67 -9.19 11.13
CA GLN A 331 -9.76 -10.15 11.12
C GLN A 331 -9.19 -11.57 11.14
N PRO A 332 -9.69 -12.46 12.02
CA PRO A 332 -9.29 -13.84 12.00
C PRO A 332 -9.92 -14.54 10.79
N PHE A 333 -9.25 -15.57 10.28
CA PHE A 333 -9.91 -16.52 9.38
C PHE A 333 -10.36 -17.74 10.18
N ARG A 334 -11.48 -18.33 9.77
CA ARG A 334 -11.99 -19.55 10.39
C ARG A 334 -11.19 -20.76 9.89
N GLU A 335 -10.56 -21.48 10.81
CA GLU A 335 -9.80 -22.70 10.50
C GLU A 335 -10.65 -23.96 10.59
N ASP A 336 -11.57 -23.99 11.56
CA ASP A 336 -12.57 -25.05 11.73
C ASP A 336 -13.84 -24.47 12.40
N THR A 337 -14.77 -25.33 12.81
CA THR A 337 -16.03 -24.91 13.45
C THR A 337 -15.84 -24.05 14.70
N PHE A 338 -14.78 -24.28 15.48
CA PHE A 338 -14.52 -23.69 16.80
C PHE A 338 -13.25 -22.83 16.86
N THR A 339 -12.44 -22.87 15.80
CA THR A 339 -11.12 -22.22 15.75
C THR A 339 -11.10 -21.06 14.77
N GLN A 340 -10.73 -19.90 15.29
CA GLN A 340 -10.44 -18.68 14.55
C GLN A 340 -8.96 -18.35 14.69
N VAL A 341 -8.28 -18.04 13.59
CA VAL A 341 -6.82 -17.82 13.59
C VAL A 341 -6.48 -16.41 13.12
N PHE A 342 -5.71 -15.71 13.94
CA PHE A 342 -5.13 -14.41 13.64
C PHE A 342 -3.73 -14.60 13.07
N ARG A 343 -3.55 -14.23 11.80
CA ARG A 343 -2.26 -14.33 11.08
C ARG A 343 -1.74 -12.94 10.68
N PRO A 344 -0.92 -12.29 11.50
CA PRO A 344 -0.27 -11.04 11.12
C PRO A 344 0.73 -11.26 9.97
N PRO A 345 1.14 -10.20 9.25
CA PRO A 345 2.06 -10.29 8.11
C PRO A 345 3.53 -10.48 8.54
N VAL A 346 3.78 -11.36 9.50
CA VAL A 346 5.10 -11.73 10.04
C VAL A 346 5.21 -13.24 10.15
N SER A 347 6.44 -13.76 10.12
CA SER A 347 6.70 -15.21 10.17
C SER A 347 6.73 -15.77 11.60
N GLU A 348 6.97 -14.90 12.56
CA GLU A 348 7.33 -15.23 13.93
C GLU A 348 6.18 -15.89 14.70
N PHE A 349 4.94 -15.44 14.48
CA PHE A 349 3.79 -15.95 15.23
C PHE A 349 2.44 -15.76 14.53
N ALA A 350 1.53 -16.65 14.87
CA ALA A 350 0.09 -16.57 14.70
C ALA A 350 -0.58 -17.07 15.99
N VAL A 351 -1.84 -16.69 16.20
CA VAL A 351 -2.60 -17.10 17.38
C VAL A 351 -3.96 -17.65 16.96
N ALA A 352 -4.29 -18.86 17.41
CA ALA A 352 -5.60 -19.45 17.28
C ALA A 352 -6.42 -19.21 18.54
N LYS A 353 -7.61 -18.63 18.41
CA LYS A 353 -8.66 -18.58 19.44
C LYS A 353 -9.59 -19.78 19.21
N ILE A 354 -9.73 -20.62 20.22
CA ILE A 354 -10.54 -21.84 20.18
C ILE A 354 -11.66 -21.68 21.22
N THR A 355 -12.91 -21.75 20.78
CA THR A 355 -14.09 -21.62 21.65
C THR A 355 -15.01 -22.82 21.48
N LEU A 356 -15.06 -23.70 22.48
CA LEU A 356 -15.91 -24.88 22.47
C LEU A 356 -17.21 -24.58 23.24
N PRO A 357 -18.39 -24.87 22.68
CA PRO A 357 -19.66 -24.68 23.38
C PRO A 357 -19.81 -25.68 24.53
N PRO A 358 -20.66 -25.36 25.52
CA PRO A 358 -21.01 -26.30 26.59
C PRO A 358 -21.55 -27.62 26.04
N GLY A 359 -21.29 -28.73 26.74
CA GLY A 359 -21.83 -30.06 26.40
C GLY A 359 -21.11 -30.79 25.26
N ARG A 360 -20.09 -30.19 24.64
CA ARG A 360 -19.24 -30.89 23.66
C ARG A 360 -18.35 -31.92 24.37
N PRO A 361 -18.37 -33.22 24.03
CA PRO A 361 -17.62 -34.23 24.80
C PRO A 361 -16.12 -34.28 24.46
N SER A 362 -15.74 -34.00 23.21
CA SER A 362 -14.34 -34.06 22.77
C SER A 362 -13.99 -33.03 21.68
N TYR A 363 -12.70 -32.74 21.58
CA TYR A 363 -12.12 -31.88 20.55
C TYR A 363 -10.66 -32.26 20.30
N SER A 364 -10.29 -32.37 19.03
CA SER A 364 -8.89 -32.58 18.63
C SER A 364 -8.30 -31.28 18.12
N LEU A 365 -7.17 -30.87 18.70
CA LEU A 365 -6.42 -29.73 18.22
C LEU A 365 -5.88 -30.04 16.83
N LYS A 366 -5.91 -29.05 15.94
CA LYS A 366 -5.24 -29.18 14.65
C LYS A 366 -3.72 -29.24 14.85
N PRO A 367 -3.03 -30.27 14.34
CA PRO A 367 -1.58 -30.34 14.42
C PRO A 367 -0.92 -29.12 13.77
N ARG A 368 0.13 -28.62 14.41
CA ARG A 368 0.92 -27.47 13.94
C ARG A 368 2.29 -27.97 13.50
N ASN A 369 2.79 -27.49 12.37
CA ASN A 369 4.12 -27.90 11.87
C ASN A 369 5.29 -27.27 12.65
N SER A 370 4.97 -26.41 13.61
CA SER A 370 5.86 -25.70 14.51
C SER A 370 5.39 -25.92 15.95
N PRO A 371 6.27 -25.73 16.95
CA PRO A 371 5.88 -25.83 18.35
C PRO A 371 4.85 -24.75 18.67
N SER A 372 3.99 -25.06 19.61
CA SER A 372 2.93 -24.16 20.03
C SER A 372 2.77 -24.11 21.55
N ILE A 373 2.23 -23.00 22.04
CA ILE A 373 1.87 -22.82 23.44
C ILE A 373 0.36 -22.66 23.51
N LEU A 374 -0.30 -23.55 24.25
CA LEU A 374 -1.75 -23.52 24.49
C LEU A 374 -2.02 -22.99 25.90
N LEU A 375 -2.81 -21.92 26.00
CA LEU A 375 -3.35 -21.39 27.25
C LEU A 375 -4.85 -21.73 27.36
N ILE A 376 -5.26 -22.32 28.48
CA ILE A 376 -6.68 -22.48 28.81
C ILE A 376 -7.13 -21.26 29.61
N VAL A 377 -7.92 -20.36 29.00
CA VAL A 377 -8.46 -19.18 29.66
C VAL A 377 -9.74 -19.50 30.44
N GLY A 378 -10.55 -20.42 29.94
CA GLY A 378 -11.78 -20.84 30.64
C GLY A 378 -12.15 -22.28 30.31
N GLY A 379 -12.71 -22.99 31.28
CA GLY A 379 -13.08 -24.40 31.15
C GLY A 379 -12.04 -25.37 31.70
N LYS A 380 -12.27 -26.66 31.42
CA LYS A 380 -11.50 -27.78 31.94
C LYS A 380 -11.56 -28.93 30.93
N ALA A 381 -10.42 -29.56 30.67
CA ALA A 381 -10.33 -30.70 29.77
C ALA A 381 -9.35 -31.74 30.30
N LYS A 382 -9.60 -32.99 29.94
CA LYS A 382 -8.67 -34.10 30.12
C LYS A 382 -7.93 -34.34 28.82
N ILE A 383 -6.60 -34.31 28.87
CA ILE A 383 -5.71 -34.64 27.76
C ILE A 383 -4.89 -35.83 28.21
N SER A 384 -4.95 -36.93 27.45
CA SER A 384 -4.41 -38.22 27.88
C SER A 384 -4.96 -38.62 29.27
N SER A 385 -4.13 -38.76 30.30
CA SER A 385 -4.55 -39.07 31.68
C SER A 385 -4.60 -37.87 32.62
N LYS A 386 -4.10 -36.69 32.21
CA LYS A 386 -4.06 -35.48 33.06
C LYS A 386 -5.23 -34.54 32.77
N ILE A 387 -5.59 -33.79 33.81
CA ILE A 387 -6.66 -32.79 33.77
C ILE A 387 -6.01 -31.41 33.76
N PHE A 388 -6.39 -30.58 32.79
CA PHE A 388 -5.96 -29.21 32.65
C PHE A 388 -7.17 -28.28 32.79
N SER A 389 -7.01 -27.20 33.51
CA SER A 389 -8.08 -26.26 33.84
C SER A 389 -7.69 -24.84 33.45
N ARG A 390 -8.59 -23.88 33.69
CA ARG A 390 -8.29 -22.45 33.62
C ARG A 390 -6.91 -22.16 34.22
N GLY A 391 -6.08 -21.45 33.47
CA GLY A 391 -4.71 -21.08 33.83
C GLY A 391 -3.63 -22.08 33.42
N SER A 392 -3.98 -23.33 33.09
CA SER A 392 -2.99 -24.29 32.58
C SER A 392 -2.42 -23.81 31.25
N VAL A 393 -1.09 -23.88 31.14
CA VAL A 393 -0.32 -23.55 29.95
C VAL A 393 0.41 -24.81 29.50
N LEU A 394 0.28 -25.19 28.23
CA LEU A 394 0.90 -26.39 27.67
C LEU A 394 1.86 -26.01 26.54
N PHE A 395 3.06 -26.58 26.55
CA PHE A 395 3.90 -26.65 25.36
C PHE A 395 3.50 -27.87 24.52
N ILE A 396 3.35 -27.69 23.22
CA ILE A 396 2.98 -28.75 22.27
C ILE A 396 4.05 -28.76 21.16
N PRO A 397 4.85 -29.82 21.04
CA PRO A 397 5.83 -30.02 19.98
C PRO A 397 5.21 -29.94 18.59
N ALA A 398 6.05 -29.65 17.60
CA ALA A 398 5.66 -29.69 16.21
C ALA A 398 5.12 -31.07 15.81
N ASN A 399 3.99 -31.06 15.10
CA ASN A 399 3.26 -32.20 14.54
C ASN A 399 2.60 -33.14 15.56
N ASP A 400 2.66 -32.81 16.87
CA ASP A 400 1.96 -33.60 17.88
C ASP A 400 0.44 -33.45 17.73
N GLU A 401 -0.26 -34.59 17.83
CA GLU A 401 -1.71 -34.66 17.83
C GLU A 401 -2.23 -34.63 19.27
N VAL A 402 -3.14 -33.72 19.57
CA VAL A 402 -3.69 -33.53 20.91
C VAL A 402 -5.20 -33.72 20.87
N GLU A 403 -5.67 -34.81 21.47
CA GLU A 403 -7.09 -35.05 21.70
C GLU A 403 -7.48 -34.67 23.12
N MET A 404 -8.57 -33.93 23.25
CA MET A 404 -9.06 -33.38 24.51
C MET A 404 -10.48 -33.87 24.77
N LYS A 405 -10.69 -34.50 25.93
CA LYS A 405 -12.04 -34.75 26.47
C LYS A 405 -12.45 -33.55 27.31
N VAL A 406 -13.46 -32.81 26.87
CA VAL A 406 -13.92 -31.61 27.58
C VAL A 406 -14.70 -32.05 28.83
N LEU A 407 -14.37 -31.47 29.97
CA LEU A 407 -14.98 -31.80 31.26
C LEU A 407 -15.96 -30.74 31.76
N CYS A 408 -16.04 -29.60 31.08
CA CYS A 408 -16.95 -28.52 31.43
C CYS A 408 -18.25 -28.61 30.62
N GLY A 409 -19.38 -28.77 31.31
CA GLY A 409 -20.71 -28.87 30.69
C GLY A 409 -21.58 -27.62 30.83
N CYS A 410 -21.23 -26.67 31.71
CA CYS A 410 -22.11 -25.54 32.09
C CYS A 410 -21.73 -24.20 31.45
N HIS A 411 -20.53 -24.06 30.90
CA HIS A 411 -20.07 -22.82 30.25
C HIS A 411 -19.08 -23.14 29.12
N PRO A 412 -18.87 -22.23 28.16
CA PRO A 412 -17.93 -22.47 27.07
C PRO A 412 -16.49 -22.64 27.57
N MET A 413 -15.71 -23.42 26.84
CA MET A 413 -14.26 -23.54 27.02
C MET A 413 -13.57 -22.58 26.05
N LEU A 414 -12.67 -21.73 26.57
CA LEU A 414 -11.92 -20.75 25.80
C LEU A 414 -10.42 -21.04 25.94
N MET A 415 -9.75 -21.19 24.81
CA MET A 415 -8.31 -21.42 24.73
C MET A 415 -7.67 -20.53 23.68
N PHE A 416 -6.40 -20.23 23.87
CA PHE A 416 -5.56 -19.58 22.87
C PHE A 416 -4.30 -20.40 22.62
N GLN A 417 -3.97 -20.61 21.35
CA GLN A 417 -2.77 -21.35 20.94
C GLN A 417 -1.87 -20.43 20.09
N ALA A 418 -0.70 -20.09 20.59
CA ALA A 418 0.33 -19.36 19.84
C ALA A 418 1.28 -20.35 19.15
N PHE A 419 1.64 -20.09 17.90
CA PHE A 419 2.52 -20.94 17.09
C PHE A 419 3.21 -20.11 15.99
N SER A 420 4.30 -20.60 15.41
CA SER A 420 5.01 -19.87 14.34
C SER A 420 4.15 -19.73 13.08
N ASN A 421 4.13 -18.56 12.45
CA ASN A 421 3.34 -18.28 11.26
C ASN A 421 4.13 -18.64 9.98
N GLU A 422 4.49 -19.91 9.88
CA GLU A 422 5.25 -20.38 8.74
C GLU A 422 4.40 -20.36 7.46
N PRO A 423 4.96 -19.84 6.35
CA PRO A 423 4.32 -19.98 5.05
C PRO A 423 4.24 -21.47 4.67
N THR A 424 3.08 -21.92 4.23
CA THR A 424 2.87 -23.30 3.75
C THR A 424 3.84 -23.66 2.62
N THR A 425 4.13 -24.94 2.41
CA THR A 425 5.01 -25.44 1.33
C THR A 425 4.61 -24.89 -0.05
N LYS A 426 3.29 -24.76 -0.31
CA LYS A 426 2.76 -24.13 -1.54
C LYS A 426 3.09 -22.63 -1.61
N GLN A 427 3.02 -21.91 -0.50
CA GLN A 427 3.42 -20.49 -0.43
C GLN A 427 4.92 -20.33 -0.60
N LEU A 428 5.75 -21.18 0.00
CA LEU A 428 7.20 -21.23 -0.19
C LEU A 428 7.56 -21.48 -1.66
N GLN A 429 6.98 -22.51 -2.29
CA GLN A 429 7.16 -22.79 -3.71
C GLN A 429 6.72 -21.63 -4.62
N ARG A 430 5.62 -20.94 -4.28
CA ARG A 430 5.20 -19.72 -4.99
C ARG A 430 6.23 -18.61 -4.82
N LEU A 431 6.78 -18.46 -3.62
CA LEU A 431 7.81 -17.48 -3.32
C LEU A 431 9.11 -17.78 -4.08
N GLU A 432 9.51 -19.05 -4.16
CA GLU A 432 10.65 -19.53 -4.95
C GLU A 432 10.43 -19.36 -6.44
N LYS A 433 9.26 -19.74 -6.98
CA LYS A 433 8.90 -19.46 -8.37
C LYS A 433 8.91 -17.97 -8.67
N LYS A 434 8.48 -17.13 -7.73
CA LYS A 434 8.55 -15.66 -7.84
C LYS A 434 10.00 -15.18 -7.82
N LYS A 435 10.86 -15.73 -6.95
CA LYS A 435 12.31 -15.46 -6.92
C LYS A 435 13.00 -15.86 -8.23
N ALA A 436 12.73 -17.07 -8.73
CA ALA A 436 13.27 -17.59 -9.97
C ALA A 436 12.78 -16.78 -11.19
N LYS A 437 11.50 -16.43 -11.23
CA LYS A 437 10.94 -15.55 -12.27
C LYS A 437 11.59 -14.17 -12.24
N MET A 438 11.84 -13.61 -11.04
CA MET A 438 12.56 -12.35 -10.91
C MET A 438 14.03 -12.44 -11.35
N ALA A 439 14.72 -13.55 -11.06
CA ALA A 439 16.09 -13.79 -11.53
C ALA A 439 16.16 -13.91 -13.06
N ALA A 440 15.21 -14.63 -13.68
CA ALA A 440 15.11 -14.73 -15.13
C ALA A 440 14.84 -13.35 -15.79
N PHE A 441 13.96 -12.53 -15.20
CA PHE A 441 13.72 -11.17 -15.69
C PHE A 441 14.95 -10.26 -15.59
N LEU A 442 15.81 -10.46 -14.59
CA LEU A 442 17.07 -9.73 -14.45
C LEU A 442 18.05 -10.11 -15.57
N GLU A 443 18.16 -11.39 -15.87
CA GLU A 443 19.04 -11.89 -16.94
C GLU A 443 18.63 -11.32 -18.29
N ILE A 444 17.32 -11.35 -18.58
CA ILE A 444 16.75 -10.73 -19.78
C ILE A 444 16.99 -9.22 -19.78
N ALA A 445 16.93 -8.54 -18.63
CA ALA A 445 17.20 -7.11 -18.54
C ALA A 445 18.68 -6.77 -18.81
N ARG A 446 19.62 -7.58 -18.30
CA ARG A 446 21.06 -7.42 -18.57
C ARG A 446 21.40 -7.65 -20.03
N LEU A 447 20.82 -8.68 -20.65
CA LEU A 447 20.97 -8.93 -22.09
C LEU A 447 20.45 -7.74 -22.90
N ASN A 448 19.28 -7.19 -22.55
CA ASN A 448 18.73 -6.02 -23.23
C ASN A 448 19.54 -4.73 -23.02
N ASP A 449 20.22 -4.57 -21.89
CA ASP A 449 21.10 -3.43 -21.65
C ASP A 449 22.41 -3.57 -22.43
N LYS A 450 22.98 -4.79 -22.48
CA LYS A 450 24.12 -5.11 -23.33
C LYS A 450 23.82 -4.89 -24.82
N ASP A 451 22.63 -5.26 -25.27
CA ASP A 451 22.16 -5.01 -26.64
C ASP A 451 21.93 -3.53 -26.95
N LYS A 452 21.62 -2.72 -25.94
CA LYS A 452 21.50 -1.26 -26.11
C LYS A 452 22.86 -0.58 -26.13
N GLU A 453 23.78 -1.03 -25.30
CA GLU A 453 25.16 -0.55 -25.30
C GLU A 453 25.83 -0.87 -26.63
N THR A 454 25.73 -2.10 -27.14
CA THR A 454 26.26 -2.45 -28.47
C THR A 454 25.62 -1.64 -29.60
N LYS A 455 24.31 -1.37 -29.54
CA LYS A 455 23.65 -0.47 -30.51
C LYS A 455 24.11 0.98 -30.40
N MET A 456 24.31 1.50 -29.19
CA MET A 456 24.83 2.86 -29.00
C MET A 456 26.29 2.97 -29.43
N GLU A 457 27.10 1.95 -29.21
CA GLU A 457 28.49 1.90 -29.67
C GLU A 457 28.56 1.85 -31.21
N ALA A 458 27.70 1.04 -31.85
CA ALA A 458 27.58 1.00 -33.30
C ALA A 458 27.12 2.36 -33.88
N LEU A 459 26.18 3.04 -33.23
CA LEU A 459 25.74 4.39 -33.61
C LEU A 459 26.85 5.44 -33.43
N LYS A 460 27.66 5.35 -32.37
CA LYS A 460 28.82 6.23 -32.16
C LYS A 460 29.91 6.01 -33.21
N GLN A 461 30.15 4.76 -33.62
CA GLN A 461 31.10 4.46 -34.68
C GLN A 461 30.64 5.02 -36.03
N ILE A 462 29.34 4.95 -36.35
CA ILE A 462 28.77 5.55 -37.57
C ILE A 462 28.91 7.08 -37.55
N VAL A 463 28.68 7.74 -36.40
CA VAL A 463 28.81 9.20 -36.27
C VAL A 463 30.27 9.67 -36.27
N ALA A 464 31.22 8.83 -35.85
CA ALA A 464 32.65 9.15 -35.88
C ALA A 464 33.27 9.04 -37.29
N THR A 465 32.67 8.27 -38.20
CA THR A 465 33.16 8.11 -39.58
C THR A 465 32.69 9.17 -40.57
N ASP A 466 31.64 9.95 -40.27
CA ASP A 466 31.11 10.99 -41.18
C ASP A 466 31.73 12.39 -40.96
N GLY A 467 32.83 12.48 -40.21
CA GLY A 467 33.53 13.72 -39.86
C GLY A 467 34.77 14.06 -40.69
N SER A 468 35.00 13.47 -41.87
CA SER A 468 36.03 13.93 -42.80
C SER A 468 35.63 13.75 -44.27
N SER A 469 35.70 14.85 -45.01
CA SER A 469 35.39 15.03 -46.44
C SER A 469 36.15 14.11 -47.40
N ASN A 470 35.49 13.56 -48.43
CA ASN A 470 35.65 13.97 -49.85
C ASN A 470 34.87 13.10 -50.86
N LEU A 471 34.49 13.77 -51.96
CA LEU A 471 33.84 13.27 -53.18
C LEU A 471 34.58 12.09 -53.85
N ASN A 472 33.83 11.09 -54.33
CA ASN A 472 33.87 10.62 -55.72
C ASN A 472 32.82 9.53 -56.01
N ASP A 473 32.22 9.64 -57.20
CA ASP A 473 31.33 8.69 -57.85
C ASP A 473 31.90 7.26 -57.95
N SER A 474 31.05 6.23 -57.79
CA SER A 474 30.74 5.23 -58.84
C SER A 474 29.95 4.00 -58.33
N ASN A 475 28.81 3.78 -58.99
CA ASN A 475 28.19 2.51 -59.41
C ASN A 475 27.87 1.32 -58.47
N MET A 476 26.61 0.89 -58.63
CA MET A 476 26.08 -0.50 -58.78
C MET A 476 25.51 -1.26 -57.56
N ALA A 477 24.16 -1.27 -57.54
CA ALA A 477 23.26 -2.43 -57.67
C ALA A 477 23.13 -3.51 -56.56
N GLY A 478 21.87 -3.68 -56.09
CA GLY A 478 21.23 -4.92 -55.61
C GLY A 478 21.71 -5.47 -54.25
N ASP A 479 20.90 -6.07 -53.38
CA ASP A 479 19.61 -6.70 -53.57
C ASP A 479 18.86 -6.78 -52.23
N ASN A 480 17.53 -6.70 -52.29
CA ASN A 480 16.60 -6.90 -51.18
C ASN A 480 16.30 -8.40 -51.04
N SER A 481 16.41 -8.98 -49.84
CA SER A 481 15.44 -10.02 -49.47
C SER A 481 15.11 -10.07 -47.98
N THR A 482 13.89 -9.61 -47.72
CA THR A 482 12.95 -10.04 -46.68
C THR A 482 13.02 -11.53 -46.31
N ARG A 483 12.74 -11.86 -45.04
CA ARG A 483 11.52 -12.64 -44.71
C ARG A 483 11.24 -12.77 -43.21
N LYS A 484 9.99 -12.41 -42.87
CA LYS A 484 9.22 -12.76 -41.68
C LYS A 484 9.19 -14.28 -41.44
N ARG A 485 8.97 -14.70 -40.19
CA ARG A 485 8.25 -15.94 -39.88
C ARG A 485 7.30 -15.77 -38.69
N SER A 486 6.05 -16.09 -38.96
CA SER A 486 4.93 -16.32 -38.03
C SER A 486 4.91 -17.78 -37.57
N CYS A 487 4.13 -18.03 -36.53
CA CYS A 487 3.95 -19.32 -35.86
C CYS A 487 2.50 -19.76 -36.04
N GLU A 488 2.24 -21.02 -36.42
CA GLU A 488 1.03 -21.75 -36.00
C GLU A 488 1.16 -23.27 -36.23
N LYS A 489 0.26 -23.99 -35.56
CA LYS A 489 0.35 -25.37 -35.03
C LYS A 489 -0.07 -26.49 -36.01
N ASN A 490 0.42 -27.70 -35.69
CA ASN A 490 -0.29 -28.97 -35.39
C ASN A 490 0.08 -30.23 -36.20
N SER A 491 0.01 -31.35 -35.45
CA SER A 491 -0.24 -32.77 -35.76
C SER A 491 0.84 -33.67 -36.37
N ASP A 492 1.26 -34.62 -35.51
CA ASP A 492 1.32 -36.08 -35.65
C ASP A 492 2.33 -36.83 -36.55
N VAL A 493 2.71 -38.00 -36.01
CA VAL A 493 3.19 -39.26 -36.64
C VAL A 493 4.70 -39.57 -36.58
N THR A 494 5.05 -40.33 -35.53
CA THR A 494 5.78 -41.63 -35.45
C THR A 494 7.16 -41.92 -36.08
N CYS A 495 7.95 -42.67 -35.28
CA CYS A 495 9.01 -43.65 -35.60
C CYS A 495 10.34 -43.13 -36.17
N SER A 496 11.52 -43.67 -35.89
CA SER A 496 12.02 -44.71 -34.96
C SER A 496 13.55 -44.76 -35.16
N GLU A 497 14.28 -45.09 -34.08
CA GLU A 497 15.52 -45.89 -33.98
C GLU A 497 16.57 -45.87 -35.12
N ILE A 498 17.85 -45.67 -34.76
CA ILE A 498 18.87 -46.74 -34.68
C ILE A 498 20.22 -46.18 -34.17
N CYS A 499 20.81 -46.96 -33.26
CA CYS A 499 22.07 -46.81 -32.53
C CYS A 499 23.32 -46.79 -33.42
N LYS A 500 24.43 -46.25 -32.88
CA LYS A 500 25.63 -47.04 -32.52
C LYS A 500 26.69 -46.18 -31.81
N GLU A 501 27.19 -46.74 -30.71
CA GLU A 501 28.35 -46.33 -29.93
C GLU A 501 29.65 -46.64 -30.68
N GLU A 502 30.68 -45.81 -30.50
CA GLU A 502 32.08 -46.28 -30.42
C GLU A 502 32.94 -45.26 -29.65
N ASN A 503 33.83 -45.81 -28.80
CA ASN A 503 34.61 -45.14 -27.75
C ASN A 503 36.00 -44.66 -28.23
N VAL A 504 36.32 -43.38 -27.92
CA VAL A 504 37.52 -42.80 -27.24
C VAL A 504 38.94 -43.30 -27.65
N PRO A 505 39.90 -42.39 -27.98
CA PRO A 505 40.79 -41.85 -26.93
C PRO A 505 41.15 -40.34 -27.00
N ASP A 506 41.27 -39.80 -25.78
CA ASP A 506 41.88 -38.56 -25.27
C ASP A 506 42.48 -37.51 -26.22
N LYS A 507 41.94 -36.29 -26.13
CA LYS A 507 42.74 -35.07 -26.02
C LYS A 507 42.19 -34.19 -24.90
N SER A 508 43.04 -34.05 -23.88
CA SER A 508 42.99 -33.05 -22.83
C SER A 508 42.96 -31.61 -23.39
N GLU A 509 42.34 -30.74 -22.59
CA GLU A 509 42.23 -29.28 -22.72
C GLU A 509 41.04 -28.76 -23.53
N LEU A 510 39.90 -28.60 -22.83
CA LEU A 510 39.06 -27.39 -22.80
C LEU A 510 37.90 -27.65 -21.82
N GLN A 511 38.17 -27.46 -20.52
CA GLN A 511 37.14 -27.48 -19.47
C GLN A 511 36.37 -26.16 -19.41
N ASP A 512 35.06 -26.33 -19.23
CA ASP A 512 34.14 -25.48 -18.46
C ASP A 512 34.01 -23.99 -18.83
N ASN A 513 32.91 -23.65 -19.53
CA ASN A 513 32.17 -22.40 -19.29
C ASN A 513 30.70 -22.50 -19.76
N ASN A 514 29.90 -23.26 -19.02
CA ASN A 514 28.43 -23.15 -19.08
C ASN A 514 27.78 -23.35 -17.70
N LYS A 515 28.38 -22.78 -16.66
CA LYS A 515 27.73 -22.62 -15.34
C LYS A 515 27.09 -21.24 -15.26
N LYS A 516 25.75 -21.22 -15.19
CA LYS A 516 24.96 -20.04 -14.80
C LYS A 516 25.58 -19.44 -13.52
N PRO A 517 25.83 -18.12 -13.43
CA PRO A 517 26.50 -17.57 -12.27
C PRO A 517 25.57 -17.65 -11.05
N ARG A 518 25.98 -18.46 -10.05
CA ARG A 518 25.38 -18.43 -8.71
C ARG A 518 25.91 -17.19 -8.00
N LEU A 519 25.02 -16.25 -7.69
CA LEU A 519 25.31 -15.13 -6.80
C LEU A 519 25.50 -15.68 -5.38
N SER A 520 26.75 -15.81 -4.93
CA SER A 520 27.11 -16.30 -3.60
C SER A 520 26.98 -15.24 -2.50
N ASP A 521 26.78 -13.97 -2.86
CA ASP A 521 26.92 -12.86 -1.93
C ASP A 521 25.61 -12.07 -1.70
N SER A 522 25.07 -12.17 -0.48
CA SER A 522 23.78 -11.58 -0.06
C SER A 522 23.74 -10.06 -0.21
N LYS A 523 24.90 -9.40 -0.09
CA LYS A 523 25.07 -7.95 -0.20
C LYS A 523 24.91 -7.45 -1.64
N GLN A 524 25.42 -8.21 -2.62
CA GLN A 524 25.28 -7.89 -4.04
C GLN A 524 23.82 -8.05 -4.49
N TYR A 525 23.13 -9.09 -4.03
CA TYR A 525 21.71 -9.31 -4.29
C TYR A 525 20.83 -8.17 -3.75
N ALA A 526 21.15 -7.62 -2.57
CA ALA A 526 20.42 -6.50 -1.97
C ALA A 526 20.56 -5.21 -2.79
N ASN A 527 21.77 -4.87 -3.22
CA ASN A 527 22.02 -3.69 -4.07
C ASN A 527 21.32 -3.81 -5.43
N LEU A 528 21.37 -4.99 -6.05
CA LEU A 528 20.70 -5.28 -7.33
C LEU A 528 19.17 -5.20 -7.22
N LYS A 529 18.60 -5.67 -6.11
CA LYS A 529 17.16 -5.54 -5.81
C LYS A 529 16.75 -4.08 -5.68
N GLU A 530 17.61 -3.25 -5.13
CA GLU A 530 17.39 -1.81 -4.98
C GLU A 530 17.39 -1.10 -6.33
N GLU A 531 18.35 -1.43 -7.20
CA GLU A 531 18.47 -0.85 -8.55
C GLU A 531 17.30 -1.24 -9.46
N LEU A 532 16.87 -2.51 -9.42
CA LEU A 532 15.68 -2.97 -10.12
C LEU A 532 14.41 -2.31 -9.59
N ARG A 533 14.30 -2.10 -8.26
CA ARG A 533 13.17 -1.35 -7.67
C ARG A 533 13.19 0.10 -8.14
N LYS A 534 14.36 0.75 -8.16
CA LYS A 534 14.52 2.12 -8.69
C LYS A 534 14.09 2.19 -10.17
N ARG A 535 14.50 1.24 -11.00
CA ARG A 535 14.19 1.18 -12.44
C ARG A 535 12.75 0.80 -12.74
N LYS A 536 12.20 -0.21 -12.05
CA LYS A 536 10.77 -0.56 -12.15
C LYS A 536 9.89 0.59 -11.69
N LYS A 537 10.30 1.32 -10.64
CA LYS A 537 9.61 2.53 -10.19
C LYS A 537 9.68 3.65 -11.23
N ARG A 538 10.83 3.85 -11.89
CA ARG A 538 10.97 4.80 -13.02
C ARG A 538 10.02 4.42 -14.18
N LEU A 539 9.95 3.15 -14.55
CA LEU A 539 9.05 2.66 -15.62
C LEU A 539 7.57 2.64 -15.20
N GLN A 540 7.27 2.48 -13.91
CA GLN A 540 5.92 2.57 -13.35
C GLN A 540 5.42 4.00 -13.24
N ALA A 541 6.31 4.99 -13.14
CA ALA A 541 5.97 6.41 -13.06
C ALA A 541 5.71 7.06 -14.43
N ILE A 542 6.20 6.47 -15.53
CA ILE A 542 6.02 7.06 -16.86
C ILE A 542 4.60 6.74 -17.37
N PRO A 543 3.76 7.77 -17.63
CA PRO A 543 2.48 7.59 -18.30
C PRO A 543 2.71 7.12 -19.74
N ARG A 544 1.85 6.24 -20.23
CA ARG A 544 2.01 5.64 -21.56
C ARG A 544 0.73 5.80 -22.37
N LEU A 545 0.88 6.34 -23.57
CA LEU A 545 -0.19 6.39 -24.57
C LEU A 545 0.04 5.26 -25.58
N THR A 546 -0.94 4.35 -25.69
CA THR A 546 -0.98 3.29 -26.69
C THR A 546 -2.15 3.51 -27.63
N LEU A 547 -1.95 3.23 -28.91
CA LEU A 547 -3.01 3.31 -29.91
C LEU A 547 -3.82 2.01 -29.91
N LYS A 548 -5.11 2.12 -30.19
CA LYS A 548 -5.98 0.99 -30.53
C LYS A 548 -6.13 0.92 -32.05
N ALA A 549 -6.81 -0.11 -32.57
CA ALA A 549 -6.99 -0.32 -34.00
C ALA A 549 -7.40 0.94 -34.78
N VAL A 550 -8.37 1.72 -34.27
CA VAL A 550 -8.79 2.99 -34.91
C VAL A 550 -7.66 4.03 -34.94
N GLY A 551 -6.91 4.17 -33.85
CA GLY A 551 -5.75 5.06 -33.79
C GLY A 551 -4.60 4.59 -34.67
N GLU A 552 -4.38 3.28 -34.79
CA GLU A 552 -3.38 2.72 -35.70
C GLU A 552 -3.73 2.98 -37.17
N ASN A 553 -5.03 2.88 -37.53
CA ASN A 553 -5.53 3.18 -38.87
C ASN A 553 -5.45 4.68 -39.24
N ALA A 554 -5.36 5.56 -38.24
CA ALA A 554 -5.16 6.99 -38.44
C ALA A 554 -3.68 7.38 -38.61
N THR A 555 -2.74 6.45 -38.48
CA THR A 555 -1.30 6.78 -38.49
C THR A 555 -0.81 7.22 -39.87
N LEU A 556 0.04 8.26 -39.89
CA LEU A 556 0.68 8.74 -41.12
C LEU A 556 1.73 7.77 -41.70
N ASN A 557 2.08 6.70 -40.98
CA ASN A 557 2.96 5.63 -41.47
C ASN A 557 2.31 4.78 -42.57
N ILE A 558 0.98 4.79 -42.66
CA ILE A 558 0.24 4.13 -43.73
C ILE A 558 0.38 5.01 -44.99
N ARG A 559 1.16 4.51 -45.96
CA ARG A 559 1.49 5.23 -47.21
C ARG A 559 0.29 5.38 -48.17
N ASN A 560 -0.69 4.48 -48.07
CA ASN A 560 -1.90 4.58 -48.88
C ASN A 560 -2.93 5.49 -48.18
N MET A 561 -3.08 6.72 -48.68
CA MET A 561 -3.98 7.73 -48.12
C MET A 561 -5.44 7.28 -48.11
N GLU A 562 -5.88 6.50 -49.10
CA GLU A 562 -7.29 6.08 -49.24
C GLU A 562 -7.71 5.07 -48.17
N LYS A 563 -6.73 4.36 -47.58
CA LYS A 563 -6.94 3.36 -46.52
C LYS A 563 -6.85 3.93 -45.11
N ARG A 564 -6.51 5.21 -44.94
CA ARG A 564 -6.42 5.84 -43.62
C ARG A 564 -7.81 6.22 -43.12
N ILE A 565 -8.05 5.97 -41.84
CA ILE A 565 -9.28 6.37 -41.16
C ILE A 565 -8.90 7.44 -40.15
N PRO A 566 -9.11 8.73 -40.43
CA PRO A 566 -8.75 9.79 -39.51
C PRO A 566 -9.57 9.76 -38.22
N ILE A 567 -9.00 10.32 -37.15
CA ILE A 567 -9.73 10.57 -35.89
C ILE A 567 -10.41 11.94 -35.94
N PHE A 568 -11.38 12.16 -35.04
CA PHE A 568 -12.12 13.40 -34.92
C PHE A 568 -11.51 14.31 -33.84
N LEU A 569 -11.86 15.59 -33.83
CA LEU A 569 -11.38 16.49 -32.78
C LEU A 569 -11.95 16.14 -31.39
N SER A 570 -13.17 15.59 -31.33
CA SER A 570 -13.77 15.05 -30.10
C SER A 570 -12.96 13.91 -29.47
N ASP A 571 -12.31 13.08 -30.28
CA ASP A 571 -11.41 12.03 -29.80
C ASP A 571 -10.22 12.61 -29.02
N ILE A 572 -9.71 13.76 -29.45
CA ILE A 572 -8.62 14.50 -28.80
C ILE A 572 -9.15 15.15 -27.52
N GLN A 573 -10.32 15.79 -27.56
CA GLN A 573 -10.96 16.36 -26.35
C GLN A 573 -11.15 15.31 -25.26
N HIS A 574 -11.65 14.12 -25.60
CA HIS A 574 -11.82 13.03 -24.63
C HIS A 574 -10.49 12.61 -24.00
N LEU A 575 -9.40 12.60 -24.77
CA LEU A 575 -8.07 12.31 -24.24
C LEU A 575 -7.59 13.42 -23.29
N LEU A 576 -7.81 14.69 -23.63
CA LEU A 576 -7.46 15.83 -22.79
C LEU A 576 -8.26 15.84 -21.48
N LEU A 577 -9.57 15.58 -21.55
CA LEU A 577 -10.42 15.48 -20.37
C LEU A 577 -10.01 14.29 -19.49
N TYR A 578 -9.68 13.15 -20.09
CA TYR A 578 -9.20 11.99 -19.34
C TYR A 578 -7.80 12.18 -18.76
N SER A 579 -6.92 12.95 -19.41
CA SER A 579 -5.59 13.26 -18.85
C SER A 579 -5.69 14.20 -17.63
N LEU A 580 -6.69 15.08 -17.60
CA LEU A 580 -6.94 16.02 -16.50
C LEU A 580 -7.77 15.42 -15.36
N LEU A 581 -8.89 14.77 -15.68
CA LEU A 581 -9.90 14.33 -14.72
C LEU A 581 -9.84 12.82 -14.42
N GLY A 582 -9.13 12.05 -15.25
CA GLY A 582 -9.01 10.61 -15.06
C GLY A 582 -10.34 9.87 -15.16
N HIS A 583 -10.57 8.92 -14.24
CA HIS A 583 -11.82 8.17 -14.16
C HIS A 583 -13.06 9.03 -13.89
N HIS A 584 -12.90 10.29 -13.48
CA HIS A 584 -14.00 11.25 -13.34
C HIS A 584 -14.32 11.98 -14.64
N SER A 585 -13.54 11.76 -15.72
CA SER A 585 -13.85 12.28 -17.03
C SER A 585 -15.17 11.66 -17.52
N PRO A 586 -16.14 12.48 -17.98
CA PRO A 586 -17.40 11.97 -18.51
C PRO A 586 -17.21 11.16 -19.80
N TYR A 587 -16.08 11.35 -20.49
CA TYR A 587 -15.73 10.64 -21.71
C TYR A 587 -14.34 10.02 -21.61
N LEU A 588 -14.21 8.78 -22.06
CA LEU A 588 -12.96 8.05 -22.13
C LEU A 588 -12.46 8.03 -23.57
N PRO A 589 -11.15 8.14 -23.85
CA PRO A 589 -10.59 8.10 -25.21
C PRO A 589 -10.56 6.67 -25.79
N ALA A 590 -11.48 5.81 -25.36
CA ALA A 590 -11.45 4.37 -25.57
C ALA A 590 -11.64 3.93 -27.03
N ARG A 591 -12.04 4.84 -27.93
CA ARG A 591 -12.20 4.57 -29.36
C ARG A 591 -10.86 4.39 -30.07
N TRP A 592 -9.88 5.26 -29.81
CA TRP A 592 -8.65 5.34 -30.61
C TRP A 592 -7.37 5.12 -29.82
N CYS A 593 -7.37 5.37 -28.50
CA CYS A 593 -6.19 5.16 -27.68
C CYS A 593 -6.49 4.66 -26.27
N GLN A 594 -5.43 4.35 -25.54
CA GLN A 594 -5.46 4.05 -24.12
C GLN A 594 -4.32 4.83 -23.45
N LEU A 595 -4.69 5.60 -22.42
CA LEU A 595 -3.75 6.33 -21.59
C LEU A 595 -3.57 5.61 -20.26
N GLU A 596 -2.46 4.91 -20.12
CA GLU A 596 -2.08 4.23 -18.89
C GLU A 596 -1.47 5.21 -17.90
N LYS A 597 -1.87 5.09 -16.62
CA LYS A 597 -1.35 5.91 -15.51
C LYS A 597 -1.56 7.41 -15.73
N TYR A 598 -2.77 7.79 -16.14
CA TYR A 598 -3.16 9.19 -16.28
C TYR A 598 -2.82 10.00 -15.01
N ASN A 599 -2.95 9.39 -13.83
CA ASN A 599 -2.62 9.99 -12.53
C ASN A 599 -1.12 10.28 -12.30
N LYS A 600 -0.27 9.99 -13.28
CA LYS A 600 1.17 10.33 -13.28
C LYS A 600 1.54 11.39 -14.32
N ILE A 601 0.55 11.94 -15.02
CA ILE A 601 0.73 13.08 -15.92
C ILE A 601 0.77 14.32 -15.05
N SER A 602 1.89 15.07 -15.10
CA SER A 602 2.03 16.32 -14.36
C SER A 602 1.46 17.51 -15.13
N HIS A 603 1.69 17.54 -16.45
CA HIS A 603 1.26 18.62 -17.33
C HIS A 603 0.82 18.03 -18.67
N THR A 604 -0.24 18.59 -19.24
CA THR A 604 -0.66 18.34 -20.62
C THR A 604 -0.49 19.66 -21.38
N VAL A 605 0.35 19.66 -22.41
CA VAL A 605 0.57 20.83 -23.27
C VAL A 605 -0.03 20.54 -24.63
N VAL A 606 -0.94 21.40 -25.08
CA VAL A 606 -1.54 21.34 -26.41
C VAL A 606 -1.01 22.51 -27.21
N PHE A 607 -0.36 22.20 -28.33
CA PHE A 607 0.15 23.20 -29.26
C PHE A 607 -0.60 23.05 -30.59
N VAL A 608 -1.30 24.10 -31.00
CA VAL A 608 -2.10 24.13 -32.23
C VAL A 608 -1.38 25.00 -33.25
N LEU A 609 -1.09 24.42 -34.41
CA LEU A 609 -0.58 25.14 -35.59
C LEU A 609 -1.66 25.10 -36.67
N GLU A 610 -2.16 26.27 -37.07
CA GLU A 610 -3.13 26.39 -38.16
C GLU A 610 -2.41 26.67 -39.49
N GLY A 611 -3.05 26.33 -40.62
CA GLY A 611 -2.51 26.59 -41.97
C GLY A 611 -1.62 25.50 -42.57
N LEU A 612 -1.35 24.40 -41.85
CA LEU A 612 -0.58 23.26 -42.36
C LEU A 612 -1.51 22.07 -42.70
N SER A 613 -1.43 21.55 -43.93
CA SER A 613 -2.15 20.33 -44.33
C SER A 613 -1.32 19.07 -44.04
N SER A 614 -1.98 17.91 -43.95
CA SER A 614 -1.28 16.62 -43.83
C SER A 614 -0.36 16.36 -45.03
N TYR A 615 -0.74 16.85 -46.23
CA TYR A 615 0.09 16.81 -47.43
C TYR A 615 1.37 17.65 -47.28
N HIS A 616 1.27 18.90 -46.80
CA HIS A 616 2.43 19.76 -46.56
C HIS A 616 3.39 19.12 -45.56
N TYR A 617 2.87 18.54 -44.48
CA TYR A 617 3.71 17.86 -43.48
C TYR A 617 4.49 16.67 -44.07
N VAL A 618 3.82 15.82 -44.86
CA VAL A 618 4.46 14.64 -45.48
C VAL A 618 5.46 15.04 -46.56
N ALA A 619 5.16 16.04 -47.38
CA ALA A 619 6.05 16.51 -48.45
C ALA A 619 7.35 17.13 -47.92
N TYR A 620 7.30 17.78 -46.75
CA TYR A 620 8.44 18.46 -46.12
C TYR A 620 8.87 17.79 -44.80
N GLU A 621 8.65 16.49 -44.63
CA GLU A 621 8.94 15.76 -43.38
C GLU A 621 10.42 15.92 -42.94
N SER A 622 11.33 16.03 -43.90
CA SER A 622 12.77 16.27 -43.66
C SER A 622 13.06 17.59 -42.92
N MET A 623 12.17 18.59 -43.02
CA MET A 623 12.29 19.87 -42.31
C MET A 623 11.90 19.78 -40.83
N PHE A 624 11.33 18.64 -40.39
CA PHE A 624 10.82 18.46 -39.02
C PHE A 624 11.51 17.31 -38.25
N PRO A 625 12.85 17.22 -38.19
CA PRO A 625 13.55 16.09 -37.60
C PRO A 625 13.25 15.90 -36.10
N HIS A 626 12.99 17.00 -35.37
CA HIS A 626 12.63 16.95 -33.95
C HIS A 626 11.21 16.43 -33.71
N ILE A 627 10.27 16.69 -34.61
CA ILE A 627 8.91 16.15 -34.53
C ILE A 627 8.96 14.65 -34.82
N VAL A 628 9.71 14.24 -35.84
CA VAL A 628 9.82 12.84 -36.26
C VAL A 628 10.49 11.97 -35.19
N SER A 629 11.51 12.50 -34.50
CA SER A 629 12.26 11.79 -33.46
C SER A 629 11.59 11.78 -32.09
N ASN A 630 10.91 12.85 -31.69
CA ASN A 630 10.37 12.98 -30.33
C ASN A 630 8.88 12.64 -30.22
N LEU A 631 8.08 12.84 -31.27
CA LEU A 631 6.65 12.52 -31.25
C LEU A 631 6.41 11.13 -31.84
N LYS A 632 6.24 10.17 -30.94
CA LYS A 632 6.07 8.74 -31.26
C LYS A 632 4.85 8.46 -32.15
N HIS A 633 3.73 9.14 -31.91
CA HIS A 633 2.46 8.89 -32.60
C HIS A 633 2.11 10.10 -33.46
N ARG A 634 1.94 9.89 -34.76
CA ARG A 634 1.58 10.92 -35.76
C ARG A 634 0.32 10.48 -36.49
N LEU A 635 -0.80 11.16 -36.25
CA LEU A 635 -2.13 10.74 -36.67
C LEU A 635 -2.81 11.80 -37.54
N GLU A 636 -3.63 11.36 -38.49
CA GLU A 636 -4.50 12.20 -39.29
C GLU A 636 -5.80 12.52 -38.54
N VAL A 637 -6.19 13.79 -38.52
CA VAL A 637 -7.36 14.32 -37.81
C VAL A 637 -8.24 15.07 -38.79
N ILE A 638 -9.56 14.89 -38.71
CA ILE A 638 -10.52 15.71 -39.47
C ILE A 638 -10.58 17.11 -38.85
N THR A 639 -10.20 18.12 -39.62
CA THR A 639 -10.22 19.52 -39.15
C THR A 639 -11.65 20.09 -39.11
N PRO A 640 -12.00 20.87 -38.07
CA PRO A 640 -13.28 21.58 -37.97
C PRO A 640 -13.53 22.60 -39.07
N THR A 641 -12.48 23.04 -39.75
CA THR A 641 -12.58 23.93 -40.91
C THR A 641 -13.45 23.33 -42.03
N VAL A 642 -13.54 22.00 -42.12
CA VAL A 642 -14.38 21.30 -43.11
C VAL A 642 -15.87 21.64 -42.94
N TYR A 643 -16.30 22.00 -41.74
CA TYR A 643 -17.68 22.37 -41.43
C TYR A 643 -17.80 23.78 -40.81
N GLY A 644 -16.78 24.63 -41.00
CA GLY A 644 -16.82 26.05 -40.67
C GLY A 644 -16.63 26.40 -39.18
N ALA A 645 -16.05 25.51 -38.38
CA ALA A 645 -15.70 25.76 -36.99
C ALA A 645 -14.19 26.00 -36.78
N SER A 646 -13.81 26.68 -35.69
CA SER A 646 -12.41 26.86 -35.29
C SER A 646 -11.93 25.72 -34.40
N ILE A 647 -10.69 25.26 -34.60
CA ILE A 647 -10.04 24.24 -33.77
C ILE A 647 -9.99 24.67 -32.31
N THR A 648 -9.65 25.94 -32.06
CA THR A 648 -9.50 26.48 -30.70
C THR A 648 -10.85 26.54 -29.98
N GLU A 649 -11.91 26.94 -30.67
CA GLU A 649 -13.25 27.04 -30.11
C GLU A 649 -13.82 25.67 -29.75
N GLU A 650 -13.59 24.68 -30.60
CA GLU A 650 -14.07 23.34 -30.35
C GLU A 650 -13.23 22.65 -29.27
N LEU A 651 -11.90 22.76 -29.26
CA LEU A 651 -11.07 22.24 -28.15
C LEU A 651 -11.46 22.85 -26.79
N ALA A 652 -11.89 24.11 -26.76
CA ALA A 652 -12.38 24.78 -25.55
C ALA A 652 -13.83 24.39 -25.19
N ALA A 653 -14.56 23.74 -26.11
CA ALA A 653 -15.92 23.28 -25.86
C ALA A 653 -15.90 22.02 -24.98
N VAL A 654 -16.06 22.20 -23.67
CA VAL A 654 -16.13 21.10 -22.71
C VAL A 654 -17.59 20.72 -22.42
N PRO A 655 -17.95 19.44 -22.43
CA PRO A 655 -19.29 18.99 -22.05
C PRO A 655 -19.62 19.34 -20.59
N LEU A 656 -20.85 19.79 -20.34
CA LEU A 656 -21.32 20.11 -18.99
C LEU A 656 -21.43 18.84 -18.14
N THR A 657 -20.98 18.90 -16.88
CA THR A 657 -21.26 17.84 -15.90
C THR A 657 -22.72 17.90 -15.45
N GLY A 658 -23.28 16.77 -15.00
CA GLY A 658 -24.67 16.70 -14.49
C GLY A 658 -24.95 17.72 -13.38
N THR A 659 -24.00 17.93 -12.46
CA THR A 659 -24.10 18.97 -11.42
C THR A 659 -24.10 20.39 -11.96
N GLN A 660 -23.38 20.67 -13.05
CA GLN A 660 -23.36 21.99 -13.68
C GLN A 660 -24.64 22.22 -14.48
N SER A 661 -25.13 21.21 -15.20
CA SER A 661 -26.43 21.30 -15.86
C SER A 661 -27.55 21.53 -14.85
N ASP A 662 -27.53 20.83 -13.72
CA ASP A 662 -28.54 20.98 -12.67
C ASP A 662 -28.51 22.38 -12.03
N LYS A 663 -27.32 22.95 -11.82
CA LYS A 663 -27.18 24.33 -11.33
C LYS A 663 -27.74 25.34 -12.32
N LEU A 664 -27.45 25.18 -13.61
CA LEU A 664 -27.96 26.06 -14.67
C LEU A 664 -29.48 25.91 -14.83
N ILE A 665 -30.00 24.69 -14.74
CA ILE A 665 -31.44 24.44 -14.75
C ILE A 665 -32.12 25.08 -13.53
N LYS A 666 -31.53 24.96 -12.34
CA LYS A 666 -32.06 25.63 -11.14
C LYS A 666 -32.06 27.15 -11.26
N GLN A 667 -31.05 27.72 -11.91
CA GLN A 667 -30.88 29.17 -12.02
C GLN A 667 -31.72 29.79 -13.14
N TYR A 668 -31.85 29.12 -14.28
CA TYR A 668 -32.48 29.66 -15.49
C TYR A 668 -33.77 28.91 -15.88
N GLY A 669 -34.20 27.93 -15.10
CA GLY A 669 -35.39 27.10 -15.33
C GLY A 669 -35.16 25.98 -16.36
N SER A 670 -34.40 26.25 -17.42
CA SER A 670 -33.99 25.24 -18.41
C SER A 670 -32.62 25.57 -19.01
N LEU A 671 -31.96 24.57 -19.60
CA LEU A 671 -30.70 24.78 -20.33
C LEU A 671 -30.90 25.67 -21.57
N GLU A 672 -32.07 25.58 -22.22
CA GLU A 672 -32.46 26.41 -23.36
C GLU A 672 -32.48 27.90 -22.97
N THR A 673 -33.12 28.20 -21.84
CA THR A 673 -33.20 29.57 -21.31
C THR A 673 -31.83 30.07 -20.86
N ALA A 674 -31.03 29.23 -20.20
CA ALA A 674 -29.65 29.57 -19.82
C ALA A 674 -28.78 29.94 -21.03
N LEU A 675 -28.98 29.25 -22.16
CA LEU A 675 -28.28 29.50 -23.40
C LEU A 675 -28.75 30.81 -24.08
N GLN A 676 -30.06 31.05 -24.10
CA GLN A 676 -30.64 32.27 -24.67
C GLN A 676 -30.21 33.53 -23.90
N THR A 677 -30.14 33.47 -22.56
CA THR A 677 -29.72 34.59 -21.72
C THR A 677 -28.22 34.91 -21.86
N ASN A 678 -27.36 33.90 -22.07
CA ASN A 678 -25.91 34.08 -22.16
C ASN A 678 -25.39 34.31 -23.61
N GLY A 679 -26.24 34.18 -24.62
CA GLY A 679 -25.99 34.62 -26.00
C GLY A 679 -24.95 33.82 -26.80
N ASN A 680 -24.21 32.88 -26.19
CA ASN A 680 -23.32 31.96 -26.90
C ASN A 680 -22.96 30.77 -25.99
N VAL A 681 -23.05 29.52 -26.49
CA VAL A 681 -22.57 28.30 -25.79
C VAL A 681 -21.13 28.49 -25.30
N ILE A 682 -20.31 29.19 -26.09
CA ILE A 682 -18.90 29.46 -25.83
C ILE A 682 -18.70 30.40 -24.62
N LYS A 683 -19.61 31.34 -24.34
CA LYS A 683 -19.49 32.25 -23.17
C LYS A 683 -19.71 31.50 -21.84
N LEU A 684 -20.59 30.51 -21.85
CA LEU A 684 -20.83 29.61 -20.71
C LEU A 684 -19.63 28.70 -20.42
N LEU A 685 -18.80 28.41 -21.43
CA LEU A 685 -17.61 27.57 -21.32
C LEU A 685 -16.33 28.38 -21.05
N ARG A 686 -16.24 29.62 -21.54
CA ARG A 686 -15.18 30.60 -21.20
C ARG A 686 -15.14 30.96 -19.71
N SER A 687 -16.24 30.80 -18.97
CA SER A 687 -16.23 30.97 -17.50
C SER A 687 -15.57 29.81 -16.76
N VAL A 688 -15.38 28.65 -17.40
CA VAL A 688 -14.74 27.47 -16.82
C VAL A 688 -13.24 27.42 -17.17
N PHE A 689 -12.84 27.96 -18.32
CA PHE A 689 -11.44 28.17 -18.73
C PHE A 689 -11.25 29.55 -19.38
N PRO A 690 -10.57 30.52 -18.73
CA PRO A 690 -10.35 31.85 -19.31
C PRO A 690 -9.40 31.76 -20.52
N MET A 691 -9.93 32.03 -21.71
CA MET A 691 -9.13 32.16 -22.93
C MET A 691 -8.72 33.62 -23.11
N HIS A 692 -7.43 33.93 -23.00
CA HIS A 692 -6.91 35.23 -23.42
C HIS A 692 -6.61 35.19 -24.92
N SER A 693 -7.37 35.93 -25.71
CA SER A 693 -7.06 36.16 -27.12
C SER A 693 -5.81 37.02 -27.21
N ILE A 694 -4.73 36.45 -27.74
CA ILE A 694 -3.57 37.24 -28.19
C ILE A 694 -3.99 37.94 -29.48
N ASN A 695 -3.83 39.26 -29.50
CA ASN A 695 -4.19 40.21 -30.56
C ASN A 695 -4.19 39.61 -31.98
N SER A 696 -5.35 39.67 -32.63
CA SER A 696 -5.44 39.58 -34.09
C SER A 696 -6.33 40.73 -34.61
N ASP A 697 -5.67 41.83 -34.96
CA ASP A 697 -6.21 42.92 -35.76
C ASP A 697 -6.37 42.54 -37.26
N GLU A 698 -6.32 41.25 -37.60
CA GLU A 698 -6.66 40.78 -38.95
C GLU A 698 -8.09 40.24 -38.99
N LYS A 699 -8.99 41.13 -39.42
CA LYS A 699 -10.37 40.82 -39.80
C LYS A 699 -10.38 39.77 -40.92
N PHE A 700 -10.59 38.51 -40.58
CA PHE A 700 -11.31 37.62 -41.49
C PHE A 700 -12.76 38.12 -41.60
N PRO A 701 -13.36 38.23 -42.79
CA PRO A 701 -14.66 38.86 -42.97
C PRO A 701 -15.75 37.97 -42.38
N THR A 702 -16.05 38.15 -41.09
CA THR A 702 -17.30 37.70 -40.51
C THR A 702 -18.41 38.57 -41.10
N LYS A 703 -19.15 38.01 -42.07
CA LYS A 703 -20.44 38.57 -42.47
C LYS A 703 -21.26 38.80 -41.20
N ASN A 704 -21.59 40.06 -40.95
CA ASN A 704 -22.56 40.50 -39.95
C ASN A 704 -23.77 39.55 -39.91
N SER A 705 -24.01 38.92 -38.76
CA SER A 705 -25.26 38.20 -38.47
C SER A 705 -26.16 39.00 -37.53
N SER A 706 -26.10 40.33 -37.59
CA SER A 706 -27.22 41.17 -37.19
C SER A 706 -28.34 40.99 -38.22
N ASN A 707 -29.45 40.41 -37.79
CA ASN A 707 -30.74 40.31 -38.49
C ASN A 707 -30.74 39.52 -39.82
N ARG A 708 -30.78 38.19 -39.73
CA ARG A 708 -31.54 37.40 -40.72
C ARG A 708 -32.90 37.11 -40.11
N THR A 709 -33.94 37.72 -40.66
CA THR A 709 -35.33 37.32 -40.44
C THR A 709 -35.44 35.83 -40.76
N LEU A 710 -35.80 35.03 -39.75
CA LEU A 710 -36.09 33.61 -39.93
C LEU A 710 -37.27 33.49 -40.91
N PRO A 711 -37.30 32.50 -41.81
CA PRO A 711 -38.49 32.19 -42.57
C PRO A 711 -39.68 32.04 -41.60
N PRO A 712 -40.89 32.51 -41.94
CA PRO A 712 -42.02 32.56 -41.00
C PRO A 712 -42.44 31.20 -40.41
N THR A 713 -41.98 30.09 -41.01
CA THR A 713 -42.19 28.72 -40.53
C THR A 713 -41.19 28.27 -39.45
N ASP A 714 -40.06 28.96 -39.31
CA ASP A 714 -38.97 28.54 -38.45
C ASP A 714 -38.98 29.32 -37.14
N LYS A 715 -39.19 28.61 -36.02
CA LYS A 715 -39.12 29.20 -34.67
C LYS A 715 -37.70 29.45 -34.18
N PHE A 716 -36.69 28.85 -34.82
CA PHE A 716 -35.27 28.97 -34.45
C PHE A 716 -34.39 28.90 -35.71
N CYS A 717 -33.17 29.42 -35.62
CA CYS A 717 -32.23 29.39 -36.74
C CYS A 717 -31.88 27.93 -37.10
N ARG A 718 -32.07 27.54 -38.36
CA ARG A 718 -31.74 26.17 -38.84
C ARG A 718 -30.29 25.78 -38.61
N THR A 719 -29.37 26.74 -38.45
CA THR A 719 -27.97 26.46 -38.06
C THR A 719 -27.83 25.94 -36.63
N LYS A 720 -28.82 26.17 -35.76
CA LYS A 720 -28.88 25.59 -34.41
C LYS A 720 -29.43 24.16 -34.37
N LEU A 721 -30.02 23.68 -35.48
CA LEU A 721 -30.43 22.29 -35.69
C LEU A 721 -29.31 21.43 -36.30
N LEU A 722 -28.16 22.01 -36.63
CA LEU A 722 -27.07 21.27 -37.23
C LEU A 722 -26.50 20.30 -36.19
N LEU A 723 -26.73 19.01 -36.44
CA LEU A 723 -26.05 17.93 -35.75
C LEU A 723 -24.53 18.15 -35.86
N SER A 724 -23.80 17.87 -34.78
CA SER A 724 -22.33 17.80 -34.85
C SER A 724 -21.90 16.76 -35.90
N LEU A 725 -20.70 16.85 -36.45
CA LEU A 725 -20.21 15.89 -37.46
C LEU A 725 -20.30 14.44 -36.95
N TRP A 726 -20.07 14.24 -35.65
CA TRP A 726 -20.26 12.95 -34.99
C TRP A 726 -21.72 12.48 -35.02
N GLN A 727 -22.65 13.34 -34.61
CA GLN A 727 -24.09 13.03 -34.66
C GLN A 727 -24.60 12.86 -36.09
N MET A 728 -24.06 13.60 -37.07
CA MET A 728 -24.38 13.38 -38.48
C MET A 728 -23.93 11.99 -38.95
N VAL A 729 -22.76 11.52 -38.52
CA VAL A 729 -22.26 10.18 -38.85
C VAL A 729 -23.05 9.09 -38.12
N GLU A 730 -23.43 9.30 -36.86
CA GLU A 730 -24.19 8.34 -36.04
C GLU A 730 -25.65 8.19 -36.52
N GLU A 731 -26.27 9.29 -36.97
CA GLU A 731 -27.65 9.34 -37.48
C GLU A 731 -27.73 9.17 -39.01
N ASN A 732 -26.64 8.72 -39.66
CA ASN A 732 -26.55 8.46 -41.11
C ASN A 732 -26.90 9.65 -42.02
N TYR A 733 -26.66 10.89 -41.59
CA TYR A 733 -26.78 12.05 -42.45
C TYR A 733 -25.61 12.12 -43.45
N PRO A 734 -25.84 12.51 -44.71
CA PRO A 734 -24.79 12.59 -45.72
C PRO A 734 -23.74 13.64 -45.33
N VAL A 735 -22.51 13.19 -45.13
CA VAL A 735 -21.36 14.04 -44.82
C VAL A 735 -20.39 13.94 -46.00
N PRO A 736 -19.82 15.04 -46.52
CA PRO A 736 -18.84 14.98 -47.60
C PRO A 736 -17.49 14.43 -47.09
N LEU A 737 -17.47 13.13 -46.81
CA LEU A 737 -16.28 12.36 -46.43
C LEU A 737 -15.63 11.81 -47.72
N LYS A 738 -14.30 11.75 -47.73
CA LYS A 738 -13.54 11.19 -48.86
C LYS A 738 -12.86 9.87 -48.43
N GLY A 739 -12.66 8.96 -49.37
CA GLY A 739 -11.96 7.67 -49.15
C GLY A 739 -12.85 6.60 -48.50
N THR A 740 -12.23 5.65 -47.78
CA THR A 740 -12.89 4.49 -47.15
C THR A 740 -14.02 4.81 -46.15
N LEU A 741 -14.10 6.05 -45.65
CA LEU A 741 -15.21 6.52 -44.81
C LEU A 741 -16.49 6.79 -45.63
N ALA A 742 -16.38 7.13 -46.92
CA ALA A 742 -17.53 7.26 -47.82
C ALA A 742 -18.14 5.88 -48.13
N GLU A 743 -17.30 4.86 -48.37
CA GLU A 743 -17.74 3.50 -48.68
C GLU A 743 -18.56 2.84 -47.55
N ARG A 744 -18.35 3.24 -46.29
CA ARG A 744 -19.15 2.78 -45.14
C ARG A 744 -20.50 3.48 -44.99
N GLN A 745 -20.65 4.71 -45.48
CA GLN A 745 -21.97 5.35 -45.52
C GLN A 745 -22.86 4.69 -46.58
N ASP A 746 -22.31 4.31 -47.74
CA ASP A 746 -23.08 3.64 -48.80
C ASP A 746 -23.58 2.23 -48.39
N LEU A 747 -22.84 1.52 -47.52
CA LEU A 747 -23.24 0.22 -46.96
C LEU A 747 -24.33 0.31 -45.87
N ALA A 748 -24.62 1.49 -45.32
CA ALA A 748 -25.67 1.69 -44.33
C ALA A 748 -27.00 2.19 -44.95
N VAL A 749 -26.99 2.53 -46.24
CA VAL A 749 -28.15 3.02 -47.01
C VAL A 749 -28.64 1.98 -48.05
N THR A 750 -28.09 0.75 -48.02
CA THR A 750 -28.62 -0.40 -48.78
C THR A 750 -29.32 -1.41 -47.89
#